data_AF-A0A936GV26-F1
#
_entry.id   AF-A0A936GV26-F1
#
_cell.length_a   1.000
_cell.length_b   1.000
_cell.length_c   1.000
_cell.angle_alpha   90.00
_cell.angle_beta   90.00
_cell.angle_gamma   90.00
#
_symmetry.space_group_name_H-M   'P 1'
#
loop_
_entity.id
_entity.type
_entity.pdbx_description
1 polymer ?
#
loop_
_entity_poly.entity_id
_entity_poly.type
_entity_poly.pdbx_seq_one_letter_code
_entity_poly.pdbx_strand_id
1 'polypeptide(L)'
;MKVTLSFLLAFMGLINLQAQNCKATVRFVDERTLEGNAVYYFQANTDSVHFWLSANGYADKNSLLADTLFKSFNPCLYFANKDEMGGYTKMEWSSDDGLLTGQFNESNEHFRTRVPTSRAITFSFTLRLPKRCGEFGYDPSYMYLKDWLPNPIGSESWSYLVLLDVPSDRWVLGSDQVEEKKEGSNHHYNIVAFGHQPDLSINSQKLAVTTEKDFQDKTYQVYRREAFKPLSFRKKSKYMRAVSYNFKDSLASKRLVIDDDRYLKMRNMLFFSHKAIKSTERSFYPTYKYTDKGNHMVGFLLHNTTKGRQPFYYFINPYFSFKNDFNWSMGIMKPFYVKNSWVSQISPQITYRKYHYYTNDIDDYNLSYHRISPRVKLNLKKHRWVNVEYAYIAEQLAYYEGRAIRFDYQSSHLYRLWYDQEKRATLYNWKLWANLEHFRYTNILNEAQNFTKVTASFAQTWRTSMTRNFRARIFVSKFLQNDQRTSNNYSDFITKGSIALIQQGRNDYGYDELYIARRNQNGHFTNQTGNLGGGFKNAPSTTSSLGLSNDFAMSVNLEYDLFKIYRSIGAFAYGDAGLYRQGNDVKWEMKNLYSAGIGITLGNYLTVYLPVFNHRDINNNYRDENLGFFERWSFQLNYTEKFIGRK
;
A
#
# COMPACT_ATOMS: atom_id res chain seq x y z
N MET A 1 -10.62 -43.54 -14.68
CA MET A 1 -10.12 -44.94 -14.66
C MET A 1 -9.33 -45.31 -13.40
N LYS A 2 -8.35 -44.52 -12.93
CA LYS A 2 -7.64 -44.85 -11.67
C LYS A 2 -8.51 -44.74 -10.40
N VAL A 3 -9.52 -43.86 -10.41
CA VAL A 3 -10.42 -43.56 -9.28
C VAL A 3 -11.40 -44.71 -8.98
N THR A 4 -11.97 -45.33 -10.02
CA THR A 4 -12.80 -46.52 -9.87
C THR A 4 -12.00 -47.71 -9.38
N LEU A 5 -10.72 -47.82 -9.76
CA LEU A 5 -9.86 -48.94 -9.38
C LEU A 5 -9.45 -48.91 -7.90
N SER A 6 -9.14 -47.74 -7.32
CA SER A 6 -8.83 -47.64 -5.88
C SER A 6 -10.03 -47.94 -5.00
N PHE A 7 -11.23 -47.51 -5.41
CA PHE A 7 -12.49 -47.83 -4.72
C PHE A 7 -12.84 -49.31 -4.86
N LEU A 8 -12.66 -49.91 -6.07
CA LEU A 8 -12.84 -51.34 -6.29
C LEU A 8 -11.83 -52.19 -5.50
N LEU A 9 -10.55 -51.79 -5.47
CA LEU A 9 -9.47 -52.50 -4.76
C LEU A 9 -9.66 -52.47 -3.24
N ALA A 10 -10.22 -51.39 -2.70
CA ALA A 10 -10.63 -51.29 -1.30
C ALA A 10 -11.87 -52.16 -1.01
N PHE A 11 -12.85 -52.20 -1.91
CA PHE A 11 -14.04 -53.04 -1.80
C PHE A 11 -13.74 -54.54 -1.98
N MET A 12 -12.70 -54.87 -2.76
CA MET A 12 -12.20 -56.23 -3.00
C MET A 12 -11.20 -56.71 -1.93
N GLY A 13 -10.93 -55.94 -0.88
CA GLY A 13 -10.05 -56.34 0.22
C GLY A 13 -8.55 -56.44 -0.13
N LEU A 14 -8.13 -55.92 -1.29
CA LEU A 14 -6.74 -56.01 -1.78
C LEU A 14 -5.85 -54.86 -1.29
N ILE A 15 -6.46 -53.81 -0.74
CA ILE A 15 -5.78 -52.79 0.06
C ILE A 15 -6.42 -52.90 1.43
N ASN A 16 -5.65 -53.21 2.47
CA ASN A 16 -6.08 -52.92 3.85
C ASN A 16 -6.31 -51.41 3.89
N LEU A 17 -7.58 -50.98 3.79
CA LEU A 17 -7.99 -49.65 4.20
C LEU A 17 -7.45 -49.52 5.61
N GLN A 18 -6.34 -48.77 5.78
CA GLN A 18 -5.87 -48.39 7.10
C GLN A 18 -7.11 -47.86 7.83
N ALA A 19 -7.43 -48.52 8.95
CA ALA A 19 -8.64 -48.26 9.70
C ALA A 19 -8.80 -46.75 9.85
N GLN A 20 -9.97 -46.25 9.46
CA GLN A 20 -10.29 -44.84 9.51
C GLN A 20 -9.98 -44.30 10.91
N ASN A 21 -9.03 -43.38 11.04
CA ASN A 21 -8.53 -42.98 12.34
C ASN A 21 -9.43 -41.92 13.00
N CYS A 22 -10.09 -41.07 12.20
CA CYS A 22 -11.00 -40.05 12.70
C CYS A 22 -12.31 -40.01 11.91
N LYS A 23 -13.45 -39.98 12.60
CA LYS A 23 -14.77 -39.70 12.05
C LYS A 23 -15.35 -38.45 12.69
N ALA A 24 -15.55 -37.38 11.94
CA ALA A 24 -16.17 -36.15 12.44
C ALA A 24 -17.54 -35.92 11.80
N THR A 25 -18.53 -35.52 12.60
CA THR A 25 -19.83 -35.03 12.13
C THR A 25 -19.97 -33.60 12.59
N VAL A 26 -20.12 -32.66 11.66
CA VAL A 26 -20.04 -31.23 11.92
C VAL A 26 -21.15 -30.48 11.17
N ARG A 27 -21.76 -29.52 11.83
CA ARG A 27 -22.80 -28.66 11.27
C ARG A 27 -22.53 -27.18 11.56
N PHE A 28 -23.01 -26.31 10.69
CA PHE A 28 -23.08 -24.87 10.97
C PHE A 28 -24.28 -24.56 11.86
N VAL A 29 -24.02 -23.82 12.95
CA VAL A 29 -25.08 -23.23 13.79
C VAL A 29 -25.45 -21.84 13.28
N ASP A 30 -24.43 -21.07 12.91
CA ASP A 30 -24.55 -19.74 12.33
C ASP A 30 -23.39 -19.52 11.34
N GLU A 31 -23.23 -18.29 10.85
CA GLU A 31 -22.21 -17.96 9.85
C GLU A 31 -20.75 -18.19 10.31
N ARG A 32 -20.49 -18.21 11.62
CA ARG A 32 -19.16 -18.28 12.24
C ARG A 32 -19.04 -19.41 13.27
N THR A 33 -20.10 -20.11 13.59
CA THR A 33 -20.12 -21.13 14.65
C THR A 33 -20.38 -22.50 14.06
N LEU A 34 -19.49 -23.43 14.38
CA LEU A 34 -19.56 -24.85 14.05
C LEU A 34 -19.85 -25.64 15.32
N GLU A 35 -20.69 -26.66 15.20
CA GLU A 35 -20.87 -27.68 16.24
C GLU A 35 -20.59 -29.05 15.65
N GLY A 36 -19.96 -29.92 16.43
CA GLY A 36 -19.71 -31.27 15.94
C GLY A 36 -19.13 -32.21 16.98
N ASN A 37 -19.04 -33.47 16.56
CA ASN A 37 -18.44 -34.55 17.33
C ASN A 37 -17.38 -35.25 16.46
N ALA A 38 -16.17 -35.42 16.97
CA ALA A 38 -15.09 -36.13 16.31
C ALA A 38 -14.66 -37.35 17.13
N VAL A 39 -14.74 -38.54 16.54
CA VAL A 39 -14.35 -39.81 17.16
C VAL A 39 -12.99 -40.23 16.62
N TYR A 40 -12.02 -40.42 17.51
CA TYR A 40 -10.64 -40.81 17.20
C TYR A 40 -10.39 -42.26 17.65
N TYR A 41 -9.91 -43.08 16.72
CA TYR A 41 -9.62 -44.51 16.94
C TYR A 41 -8.10 -44.74 17.03
N PHE A 42 -7.67 -45.36 18.12
CA PHE A 42 -6.25 -45.57 18.44
C PHE A 42 -5.83 -47.04 18.30
N GLN A 43 -4.56 -47.26 17.99
CA GLN A 43 -3.97 -48.59 17.95
C GLN A 43 -3.75 -49.15 19.36
N ALA A 44 -3.69 -50.48 19.48
CA ALA A 44 -3.62 -51.19 20.75
C ALA A 44 -2.41 -50.83 21.64
N ASN A 45 -1.33 -50.31 21.05
CA ASN A 45 -0.10 -49.93 21.73
C ASN A 45 -0.03 -48.44 22.17
N THR A 46 -1.11 -47.68 22.00
CA THR A 46 -1.13 -46.24 22.35
C THR A 46 -1.74 -46.02 23.72
N ASP A 47 -0.93 -45.81 24.76
CA ASP A 47 -1.44 -45.66 26.15
C ASP A 47 -1.80 -44.22 26.53
N SER A 48 -1.21 -43.23 25.86
CA SER A 48 -1.54 -41.83 26.04
C SER A 48 -1.53 -41.10 24.72
N VAL A 49 -2.39 -40.10 24.60
CA VAL A 49 -2.48 -39.23 23.42
C VAL A 49 -2.37 -37.77 23.84
N HIS A 50 -1.76 -36.99 22.96
CA HIS A 50 -1.64 -35.56 23.07
C HIS A 50 -2.28 -34.93 21.83
N PHE A 51 -3.33 -34.14 22.02
CA PHE A 51 -3.98 -33.39 20.96
C PHE A 51 -3.47 -31.95 20.92
N TRP A 52 -3.17 -31.46 19.72
CA TRP A 52 -3.01 -30.04 19.42
C TRP A 52 -4.35 -29.44 18.95
N LEU A 53 -4.81 -28.43 19.67
CA LEU A 53 -6.06 -27.70 19.47
C LEU A 53 -5.78 -26.39 18.75
N SER A 54 -5.37 -26.45 17.49
CA SER A 54 -4.83 -25.29 16.75
C SER A 54 -5.82 -24.11 16.70
N ALA A 55 -7.12 -24.39 16.69
CA ALA A 55 -8.18 -23.38 16.70
C ALA A 55 -8.13 -22.49 17.96
N ASN A 56 -7.70 -23.03 19.12
CA ASN A 56 -7.55 -22.25 20.35
C ASN A 56 -6.39 -21.24 20.29
N GLY A 57 -5.46 -21.42 19.34
CA GLY A 57 -4.46 -20.40 19.02
C GLY A 57 -5.08 -19.07 18.56
N TYR A 58 -6.35 -19.06 18.12
CA TYR A 58 -7.08 -17.86 17.71
C TYR A 58 -8.01 -17.29 18.80
N ALA A 59 -8.03 -17.89 20.00
CA ALA A 59 -8.91 -17.50 21.10
C ALA A 59 -8.40 -16.32 21.92
N ASP A 60 -7.07 -16.12 21.95
CA ASP A 60 -6.42 -15.06 22.71
C ASP A 60 -5.24 -14.46 21.92
N LYS A 61 -4.91 -13.20 22.21
CA LYS A 61 -3.70 -12.49 21.77
C LYS A 61 -2.42 -12.98 22.44
N ASN A 62 -2.54 -13.69 23.56
CA ASN A 62 -1.40 -14.25 24.29
C ASN A 62 -1.10 -15.70 23.93
N SER A 63 -1.78 -16.28 22.93
CA SER A 63 -1.52 -17.64 22.46
C SER A 63 -0.14 -17.76 21.79
N LEU A 64 0.37 -19.00 21.72
CA LEU A 64 1.63 -19.29 21.01
C LEU A 64 1.53 -18.92 19.52
N LEU A 65 0.35 -19.13 18.94
CA LEU A 65 0.06 -18.72 17.57
C LEU A 65 0.09 -17.20 17.42
N ALA A 66 -0.51 -16.44 18.33
CA ALA A 66 -0.52 -14.99 18.28
C ALA A 66 0.89 -14.40 18.38
N ASP A 67 1.74 -14.94 19.26
CA ASP A 67 3.16 -14.58 19.36
C ASP A 67 3.93 -14.94 18.05
N THR A 68 3.71 -16.13 17.50
CA THR A 68 4.31 -16.55 16.23
C THR A 68 3.90 -15.65 15.06
N LEU A 69 2.61 -15.29 14.99
CA LEU A 69 2.08 -14.38 13.98
C LEU A 69 2.67 -12.98 14.17
N PHE A 70 2.77 -12.49 15.40
CA PHE A 70 3.39 -11.20 15.69
C PHE A 70 4.87 -11.16 15.29
N LYS A 71 5.65 -12.18 15.66
CA LYS A 71 7.08 -12.34 15.30
C LYS A 71 7.30 -12.46 13.79
N SER A 72 6.34 -13.04 13.06
CA SER A 72 6.33 -13.10 11.60
C SER A 72 5.72 -11.85 10.93
N PHE A 73 5.46 -10.80 11.71
CA PHE A 73 4.87 -9.53 11.27
C PHE A 73 3.49 -9.70 10.61
N ASN A 74 2.68 -10.64 11.09
CA ASN A 74 1.26 -10.77 10.78
C ASN A 74 0.41 -10.27 11.96
N PRO A 75 -0.27 -9.12 11.85
CA PRO A 75 -0.89 -8.46 12.99
C PRO A 75 -2.38 -8.82 13.14
N CYS A 76 -2.85 -9.85 12.42
CA CYS A 76 -4.27 -10.19 12.34
C CYS A 76 -4.90 -10.41 13.72
N LEU A 77 -4.23 -11.14 14.63
CA LEU A 77 -4.69 -11.40 16.00
C LEU A 77 -4.36 -10.25 16.94
N TYR A 78 -3.19 -9.62 16.76
CA TYR A 78 -2.75 -8.49 17.59
C TYR A 78 -3.79 -7.36 17.61
N PHE A 79 -4.35 -7.03 16.43
CA PHE A 79 -5.38 -6.01 16.28
C PHE A 79 -6.82 -6.54 16.29
N ALA A 80 -7.04 -7.85 16.46
CA ALA A 80 -8.39 -8.41 16.52
C ALA A 80 -9.10 -7.94 17.80
N ASN A 81 -10.37 -7.59 17.69
CA ASN A 81 -11.25 -7.44 18.85
C ASN A 81 -11.66 -8.82 19.40
N LYS A 82 -12.18 -8.86 20.63
CA LYS A 82 -12.59 -10.13 21.28
C LYS A 82 -13.69 -10.86 20.48
N ASP A 83 -14.57 -10.13 19.81
CA ASP A 83 -15.62 -10.68 18.95
C ASP A 83 -15.11 -11.17 17.58
N GLU A 84 -13.92 -10.73 17.20
CA GLU A 84 -13.19 -11.17 16.00
C GLU A 84 -12.25 -12.36 16.27
N MET A 85 -12.14 -12.81 17.52
CA MET A 85 -11.40 -14.01 17.92
C MET A 85 -12.26 -15.27 17.74
N GLY A 86 -11.61 -16.44 17.82
CA GLY A 86 -12.22 -17.73 17.59
C GLY A 86 -11.84 -18.77 18.64
N GLY A 87 -11.76 -20.02 18.23
CA GLY A 87 -11.41 -21.15 19.09
C GLY A 87 -12.63 -21.88 19.62
N TYR A 88 -12.37 -22.97 20.34
CA TYR A 88 -13.42 -23.80 20.91
C TYR A 88 -14.03 -23.12 22.14
N THR A 89 -15.33 -22.87 22.10
CA THR A 89 -16.08 -22.25 23.21
C THR A 89 -16.70 -23.28 24.14
N LYS A 90 -16.91 -24.51 23.64
CA LYS A 90 -17.32 -25.69 24.41
C LYS A 90 -16.51 -26.88 23.93
N MET A 91 -16.01 -27.68 24.86
CA MET A 91 -15.22 -28.88 24.60
C MET A 91 -15.58 -29.94 25.62
N GLU A 92 -15.89 -31.13 25.16
CA GLU A 92 -16.14 -32.29 26.01
C GLU A 92 -15.41 -33.50 25.42
N TRP A 93 -14.69 -34.22 26.26
CA TRP A 93 -13.94 -35.41 25.90
C TRP A 93 -14.57 -36.61 26.59
N SER A 94 -14.98 -37.60 25.83
CA SER A 94 -15.62 -38.81 26.36
C SER A 94 -15.14 -40.06 25.65
N SER A 95 -15.37 -41.20 26.28
CA SER A 95 -15.28 -42.54 25.69
C SER A 95 -16.56 -43.31 26.00
N ASP A 96 -16.65 -44.55 25.52
CA ASP A 96 -17.74 -45.45 25.91
C ASP A 96 -17.77 -45.70 27.43
N ASP A 97 -16.64 -45.47 28.12
CA ASP A 97 -16.48 -45.63 29.57
C ASP A 97 -16.88 -44.36 30.37
N GLY A 98 -17.26 -43.26 29.69
CA GLY A 98 -17.71 -42.01 30.29
C GLY A 98 -16.83 -40.79 29.97
N LEU A 99 -16.91 -39.76 30.80
CA LEU A 99 -16.15 -38.51 30.64
C LEU A 99 -14.66 -38.74 30.90
N LEU A 100 -13.81 -38.24 29.99
CA LEU A 100 -12.36 -38.34 30.11
C LEU A 100 -11.79 -37.12 30.84
N THR A 101 -11.00 -37.37 31.87
CA THR A 101 -10.19 -36.34 32.53
C THR A 101 -8.82 -36.24 31.85
N GLY A 102 -8.41 -35.02 31.49
CA GLY A 102 -7.08 -34.76 30.92
C GLY A 102 -6.47 -33.46 31.43
N GLN A 103 -5.27 -33.16 30.93
CA GLN A 103 -4.52 -31.96 31.27
C GLN A 103 -4.44 -31.02 30.07
N PHE A 104 -4.83 -29.77 30.27
CA PHE A 104 -4.59 -28.69 29.32
C PHE A 104 -3.28 -27.96 29.66
N ASN A 105 -2.61 -27.42 28.65
CA ASN A 105 -1.55 -26.45 28.88
C ASN A 105 -2.12 -25.05 29.21
N GLU A 106 -1.26 -24.11 29.60
CA GLU A 106 -1.68 -22.74 29.99
C GLU A 106 -2.44 -21.99 28.89
N SER A 107 -2.12 -22.24 27.61
CA SER A 107 -2.82 -21.60 26.48
C SER A 107 -4.06 -22.36 26.00
N ASN A 108 -4.41 -23.49 26.61
CA ASN A 108 -5.45 -24.44 26.17
C ASN A 108 -5.31 -24.89 24.70
N GLU A 109 -4.12 -24.75 24.10
CA GLU A 109 -3.81 -25.22 22.75
C GLU A 109 -3.44 -26.71 22.73
N HIS A 110 -3.24 -27.32 23.89
CA HIS A 110 -2.78 -28.70 24.02
C HIS A 110 -3.62 -29.43 25.05
N PHE A 111 -4.09 -30.64 24.71
CA PHE A 111 -4.84 -31.51 25.61
C PHE A 111 -4.19 -32.90 25.67
N ARG A 112 -3.88 -33.38 26.87
CA ARG A 112 -3.29 -34.70 27.08
C ARG A 112 -4.21 -35.58 27.91
N THR A 113 -4.45 -36.80 27.45
CA THR A 113 -5.23 -37.79 28.19
C THR A 113 -4.67 -39.21 27.99
N ARG A 114 -5.10 -40.14 28.85
CA ARG A 114 -4.86 -41.57 28.63
C ARG A 114 -5.85 -42.09 27.58
N VAL A 115 -5.40 -43.05 26.78
CA VAL A 115 -6.29 -43.70 25.82
C VAL A 115 -7.18 -44.69 26.59
N PRO A 116 -8.52 -44.62 26.43
CA PRO A 116 -9.46 -45.50 27.12
C PRO A 116 -9.34 -46.95 26.61
N THR A 117 -9.93 -47.88 27.34
CA THR A 117 -9.98 -49.32 26.98
C THR A 117 -10.73 -49.55 25.67
N SER A 118 -11.77 -48.77 25.38
CA SER A 118 -12.48 -48.78 24.10
C SER A 118 -11.60 -48.42 22.90
N ARG A 119 -10.42 -47.81 23.15
CA ARG A 119 -9.52 -47.21 22.15
C ARG A 119 -10.20 -46.18 21.25
N ALA A 120 -11.35 -45.64 21.67
CA ALA A 120 -12.11 -44.61 20.99
C ALA A 120 -12.29 -43.40 21.91
N ILE A 121 -11.93 -42.21 21.42
CA ILE A 121 -12.13 -40.94 22.13
C ILE A 121 -13.05 -40.07 21.28
N THR A 122 -14.14 -39.62 21.88
CA THR A 122 -15.08 -38.66 21.29
C THR A 122 -14.76 -37.26 21.80
N PHE A 123 -14.67 -36.31 20.88
CA PHE A 123 -14.51 -34.88 21.15
C PHE A 123 -15.75 -34.14 20.64
N SER A 124 -16.59 -33.69 21.56
CA SER A 124 -17.76 -32.85 21.26
C SER A 124 -17.39 -31.39 21.42
N PHE A 125 -17.73 -30.55 20.43
CA PHE A 125 -17.27 -29.16 20.42
C PHE A 125 -18.27 -28.16 19.85
N THR A 126 -18.13 -26.92 20.32
CA THR A 126 -18.60 -25.71 19.64
C THR A 126 -17.37 -24.88 19.28
N LEU A 127 -17.15 -24.64 17.99
CA LEU A 127 -16.02 -23.89 17.45
C LEU A 127 -16.51 -22.56 16.88
N ARG A 128 -16.01 -21.45 17.42
CA ARG A 128 -16.20 -20.12 16.85
C ARG A 128 -15.04 -19.78 15.92
N LEU A 129 -15.35 -19.39 14.69
CA LEU A 129 -14.36 -18.96 13.71
C LEU A 129 -13.94 -17.51 13.96
N PRO A 130 -12.62 -17.22 14.01
CA PRO A 130 -12.14 -15.85 14.09
C PRO A 130 -12.45 -15.12 12.79
N LYS A 131 -12.35 -13.79 12.80
CA LYS A 131 -12.20 -13.03 11.55
C LYS A 131 -10.95 -13.54 10.84
N ARG A 132 -11.07 -13.76 9.53
CA ARG A 132 -10.05 -14.42 8.72
C ARG A 132 -8.63 -13.96 9.05
N CYS A 133 -7.83 -14.89 9.57
CA CYS A 133 -6.39 -14.74 9.68
C CYS A 133 -5.68 -15.88 8.95
N GLY A 134 -5.10 -15.56 7.79
CA GLY A 134 -4.43 -16.55 6.96
C GLY A 134 -5.41 -17.56 6.35
N GLU A 135 -5.24 -18.82 6.71
CA GLU A 135 -5.99 -19.99 6.22
C GLU A 135 -7.03 -20.49 7.23
N PHE A 136 -7.33 -19.69 8.26
CA PHE A 136 -8.36 -20.01 9.24
C PHE A 136 -9.25 -18.80 9.51
N GLY A 137 -10.55 -19.05 9.67
CA GLY A 137 -11.55 -18.06 10.04
C GLY A 137 -12.52 -17.68 8.92
N TYR A 138 -13.31 -16.65 9.19
CA TYR A 138 -14.47 -16.23 8.41
C TYR A 138 -14.28 -14.83 7.80
N ASP A 139 -14.82 -14.66 6.59
CA ASP A 139 -15.05 -13.45 5.82
C ASP A 139 -16.48 -13.57 5.23
N PRO A 140 -17.26 -12.48 5.08
CA PRO A 140 -18.62 -12.54 4.51
C PRO A 140 -18.76 -13.34 3.20
N SER A 141 -17.70 -13.43 2.40
CA SER A 141 -17.69 -14.22 1.17
C SER A 141 -17.07 -15.62 1.32
N TYR A 142 -16.24 -15.86 2.34
CA TYR A 142 -15.43 -17.07 2.43
C TYR A 142 -15.17 -17.52 3.87
N MET A 143 -15.19 -18.83 4.10
CA MET A 143 -14.67 -19.45 5.32
C MET A 143 -13.49 -20.34 4.99
N TYR A 144 -12.51 -20.35 5.87
CA TYR A 144 -11.33 -21.18 5.77
C TYR A 144 -11.20 -22.01 7.04
N LEU A 145 -11.12 -23.32 6.88
CA LEU A 145 -11.00 -24.29 7.96
C LEU A 145 -9.76 -25.12 7.71
N LYS A 146 -8.64 -24.66 8.25
CA LYS A 146 -7.37 -25.37 8.27
C LYS A 146 -7.02 -25.81 9.68
N ASP A 147 -6.55 -27.05 9.82
CA ASP A 147 -6.12 -27.65 11.10
C ASP A 147 -7.17 -27.47 12.22
N TRP A 148 -8.45 -27.43 11.86
CA TRP A 148 -9.55 -26.94 12.69
C TRP A 148 -10.18 -27.99 13.61
N LEU A 149 -9.77 -29.25 13.49
CA LEU A 149 -10.10 -30.33 14.42
C LEU A 149 -8.89 -30.57 15.35
N PRO A 150 -9.08 -31.19 16.53
CA PRO A 150 -7.96 -31.64 17.34
C PRO A 150 -7.03 -32.56 16.55
N ASN A 151 -5.73 -32.28 16.58
CA ASN A 151 -4.72 -33.05 15.87
C ASN A 151 -3.85 -33.88 16.84
N PRO A 152 -3.90 -35.22 16.80
CA PRO A 152 -3.03 -36.05 17.62
C PRO A 152 -1.55 -35.87 17.25
N ILE A 153 -0.71 -35.50 18.23
CA ILE A 153 0.73 -35.30 18.06
C ILE A 153 1.45 -36.66 18.14
N GLY A 154 2.38 -36.91 17.23
CA GLY A 154 3.34 -38.02 17.33
C GLY A 154 2.91 -39.35 16.69
N SER A 155 1.84 -39.37 15.88
CA SER A 155 1.44 -40.56 15.10
C SER A 155 1.49 -40.26 13.60
N GLU A 156 2.02 -41.21 12.82
CA GLU A 156 2.12 -41.09 11.37
C GLU A 156 0.75 -41.19 10.68
N SER A 157 0.58 -40.39 9.62
CA SER A 157 -0.56 -40.24 8.69
C SER A 157 -1.95 -40.68 9.17
N TRP A 158 -2.71 -39.76 9.77
CA TRP A 158 -4.13 -39.96 10.10
C TRP A 158 -5.03 -39.93 8.86
N SER A 159 -6.04 -40.80 8.83
CA SER A 159 -7.16 -40.71 7.88
C SER A 159 -8.38 -40.06 8.55
N TYR A 160 -9.03 -39.16 7.83
CA TYR A 160 -10.20 -38.39 8.29
C TYR A 160 -11.38 -38.62 7.35
N LEU A 161 -12.54 -38.94 7.92
CA LEU A 161 -13.85 -38.80 7.28
C LEU A 161 -14.60 -37.69 8.01
N VAL A 162 -14.94 -36.62 7.29
CA VAL A 162 -15.73 -35.52 7.83
C VAL A 162 -17.07 -35.49 7.10
N LEU A 163 -18.15 -35.64 7.87
CA LEU A 163 -19.53 -35.42 7.45
C LEU A 163 -19.87 -33.98 7.81
N LEU A 164 -19.98 -33.11 6.82
CA LEU A 164 -20.18 -31.68 7.01
C LEU A 164 -21.53 -31.23 6.44
N ASP A 165 -22.38 -30.71 7.31
CA ASP A 165 -23.67 -30.12 6.97
C ASP A 165 -23.50 -28.63 6.75
N VAL A 166 -23.68 -28.19 5.50
CA VAL A 166 -23.48 -26.80 5.07
C VAL A 166 -24.83 -26.20 4.65
N PRO A 167 -25.13 -24.95 5.05
CA PRO A 167 -26.32 -24.22 4.58
C PRO A 167 -26.42 -24.21 3.05
N SER A 168 -27.65 -24.25 2.49
CA SER A 168 -27.88 -24.32 1.03
C SER A 168 -27.34 -23.14 0.23
N ASP A 169 -27.08 -22.01 0.87
CA ASP A 169 -26.49 -20.82 0.25
C ASP A 169 -24.96 -20.88 0.20
N ARG A 170 -24.34 -21.98 0.61
CA ARG A 170 -22.90 -22.15 0.69
C ARG A 170 -22.41 -23.45 0.04
N TRP A 171 -21.22 -23.39 -0.55
CA TRP A 171 -20.59 -24.50 -1.26
C TRP A 171 -19.18 -24.76 -0.72
N VAL A 172 -18.85 -26.03 -0.50
CA VAL A 172 -17.49 -26.46 -0.14
C VAL A 172 -16.61 -26.50 -1.39
N LEU A 173 -15.46 -25.84 -1.31
CA LEU A 173 -14.35 -25.85 -2.25
C LEU A 173 -13.20 -26.59 -1.55
N GLY A 174 -12.95 -27.84 -1.92
CA GLY A 174 -11.94 -28.70 -1.28
C GLY A 174 -10.87 -29.18 -2.25
N SER A 175 -9.66 -29.48 -1.73
CA SER A 175 -8.62 -30.25 -2.44
C SER A 175 -8.79 -31.77 -2.30
N ASP A 176 -9.56 -32.19 -1.31
CA ASP A 176 -9.70 -33.59 -0.91
C ASP A 176 -10.93 -34.23 -1.58
N GLN A 177 -11.12 -35.55 -1.43
CA GLN A 177 -12.27 -36.21 -2.06
C GLN A 177 -13.55 -35.77 -1.36
N VAL A 178 -14.34 -34.95 -2.05
CA VAL A 178 -15.62 -34.42 -1.57
C VAL A 178 -16.75 -35.04 -2.39
N GLU A 179 -17.62 -35.79 -1.73
CA GLU A 179 -18.90 -36.24 -2.30
C GLU A 179 -20.01 -35.38 -1.71
N GLU A 180 -20.73 -34.65 -2.56
CA GLU A 180 -21.93 -33.92 -2.16
C GLU A 180 -23.15 -34.84 -2.26
N LYS A 181 -23.87 -35.00 -1.16
CA LYS A 181 -25.21 -35.59 -1.12
C LYS A 181 -26.21 -34.48 -0.84
N LYS A 182 -27.22 -34.38 -1.70
CA LYS A 182 -28.36 -33.48 -1.46
C LYS A 182 -29.40 -34.23 -0.66
N GLU A 183 -29.63 -33.79 0.57
CA GLU A 183 -30.67 -34.32 1.45
C GLU A 183 -31.39 -33.13 2.09
N GLY A 184 -32.66 -32.91 1.74
CA GLY A 184 -33.42 -31.74 2.20
C GLY A 184 -32.90 -30.40 1.68
N SER A 185 -32.94 -29.36 2.53
CA SER A 185 -32.56 -27.99 2.21
C SER A 185 -31.09 -27.64 2.47
N ASN A 186 -30.29 -28.59 2.97
CA ASN A 186 -28.87 -28.38 3.25
C ASN A 186 -28.00 -29.21 2.29
N HIS A 187 -26.75 -28.79 2.11
CA HIS A 187 -25.75 -29.59 1.40
C HIS A 187 -25.02 -30.46 2.42
N HIS A 188 -25.03 -31.78 2.21
CA HIS A 188 -24.27 -32.73 3.02
C HIS A 188 -23.01 -33.14 2.27
N TYR A 189 -21.84 -32.92 2.87
CA TYR A 189 -20.56 -33.23 2.25
C TYR A 189 -19.85 -34.36 3.00
N ASN A 190 -19.51 -35.43 2.29
CA ASN A 190 -18.60 -36.45 2.80
C ASN A 190 -17.20 -36.14 2.30
N ILE A 191 -16.28 -35.89 3.23
CA ILE A 191 -14.93 -35.43 2.92
C ILE A 191 -13.94 -36.45 3.46
N VAL A 192 -13.12 -37.01 2.57
CA VAL A 192 -12.09 -37.99 2.93
C VAL A 192 -10.70 -37.42 2.69
N ALA A 193 -9.89 -37.35 3.75
CA ALA A 193 -8.50 -36.89 3.70
C ALA A 193 -7.55 -37.93 4.31
N PHE A 194 -6.37 -38.07 3.74
CA PHE A 194 -5.34 -39.03 4.18
C PHE A 194 -4.04 -38.29 4.48
N GLY A 195 -3.48 -38.55 5.66
CA GLY A 195 -2.22 -37.97 6.13
C GLY A 195 -2.31 -36.57 6.71
N HIS A 196 -3.43 -35.86 6.51
CA HIS A 196 -3.69 -34.54 7.08
C HIS A 196 -5.18 -34.33 7.31
N GLN A 197 -5.53 -33.37 8.17
CA GLN A 197 -6.91 -32.89 8.29
C GLN A 197 -7.38 -32.27 6.98
N PRO A 198 -8.68 -32.33 6.66
CA PRO A 198 -9.19 -31.71 5.45
C PRO A 198 -9.13 -30.18 5.56
N ASP A 199 -8.46 -29.57 4.58
CA ASP A 199 -8.42 -28.13 4.40
C ASP A 199 -9.67 -27.70 3.62
N LEU A 200 -10.58 -26.96 4.26
CA LEU A 200 -11.84 -26.56 3.64
C LEU A 200 -11.87 -25.07 3.33
N SER A 201 -12.33 -24.74 2.14
CA SER A 201 -12.78 -23.39 1.81
C SER A 201 -14.26 -23.42 1.50
N ILE A 202 -15.08 -22.63 2.19
CA ILE A 202 -16.52 -22.61 1.95
C ILE A 202 -16.90 -21.23 1.44
N ASN A 203 -17.71 -21.17 0.39
CA ASN A 203 -18.07 -19.92 -0.30
C ASN A 203 -19.59 -19.72 -0.29
N SER A 204 -20.06 -18.50 -0.05
CA SER A 204 -21.47 -18.10 -0.20
C SER A 204 -21.90 -17.82 -1.65
N GLN A 205 -21.02 -18.04 -2.62
CA GLN A 205 -21.30 -17.85 -4.03
C GLN A 205 -21.13 -19.14 -4.82
N LYS A 206 -22.13 -19.47 -5.64
CA LYS A 206 -22.09 -20.64 -6.52
C LYS A 206 -21.01 -20.43 -7.57
N LEU A 207 -19.99 -21.28 -7.53
CA LEU A 207 -18.90 -21.27 -8.50
C LEU A 207 -19.09 -22.41 -9.50
N ALA A 208 -19.22 -22.08 -10.78
CA ALA A 208 -19.10 -23.01 -11.88
C ALA A 208 -17.65 -23.51 -11.98
N VAL A 209 -17.47 -24.83 -11.96
CA VAL A 209 -16.18 -25.47 -12.19
C VAL A 209 -15.99 -25.62 -13.69
N THR A 210 -14.93 -25.01 -14.22
CA THR A 210 -14.53 -25.19 -15.61
C THR A 210 -13.15 -25.80 -15.67
N THR A 211 -12.99 -26.78 -16.55
CA THR A 211 -11.69 -27.40 -16.81
C THR A 211 -11.02 -26.62 -17.94
N GLU A 212 -9.94 -25.90 -17.64
CA GLU A 212 -9.23 -25.08 -18.63
C GLU A 212 -7.80 -25.58 -18.83
N LYS A 213 -7.32 -25.48 -20.08
CA LYS A 213 -5.92 -25.75 -20.39
C LYS A 213 -5.10 -24.48 -20.46
N ASP A 214 -3.87 -24.49 -19.97
CA ASP A 214 -2.92 -23.41 -20.22
C ASP A 214 -2.27 -23.51 -21.62
N PHE A 215 -1.38 -22.57 -21.92
CA PHE A 215 -0.63 -22.52 -23.18
C PHE A 215 0.38 -23.66 -23.35
N GLN A 216 0.52 -24.54 -22.34
CA GLN A 216 1.33 -25.76 -22.36
C GLN A 216 0.44 -27.01 -22.32
N ASP A 217 -0.85 -26.89 -22.65
CA ASP A 217 -1.85 -27.97 -22.65
C ASP A 217 -2.14 -28.60 -21.27
N LYS A 218 -1.70 -27.97 -20.17
CA LYS A 218 -1.97 -28.48 -18.82
C LYS A 218 -3.36 -28.09 -18.36
N THR A 219 -4.08 -29.07 -17.82
CA THR A 219 -5.48 -28.94 -17.41
C THR A 219 -5.61 -28.49 -15.96
N TYR A 220 -6.47 -27.49 -15.68
CA TYR A 220 -6.75 -26.94 -14.36
C TYR A 220 -8.25 -26.80 -14.12
N GLN A 221 -8.70 -27.01 -12.88
CA GLN A 221 -10.04 -26.64 -12.46
C GLN A 221 -10.07 -25.15 -12.07
N VAL A 222 -10.90 -24.37 -12.76
CA VAL A 222 -11.11 -22.95 -12.54
C VAL A 222 -12.53 -22.74 -12.06
N TYR A 223 -12.66 -22.17 -10.88
CA TYR A 223 -13.95 -21.89 -10.24
C TYR A 223 -14.36 -20.45 -10.56
N ARG A 224 -15.49 -20.26 -11.25
CA ARG A 224 -16.02 -18.97 -11.71
C ARG A 224 -17.40 -18.71 -11.14
N ARG A 225 -17.77 -17.48 -10.84
CA ARG A 225 -19.17 -17.17 -10.49
C ARG A 225 -20.10 -17.58 -11.63
N GLU A 226 -21.18 -18.29 -11.31
CA GLU A 226 -22.12 -18.86 -12.28
C GLU A 226 -22.85 -17.80 -13.15
N ALA A 227 -22.77 -16.51 -12.79
CA ALA A 227 -23.48 -15.40 -13.44
C ALA A 227 -22.66 -14.49 -14.38
N PHE A 228 -21.40 -14.79 -14.71
CA PHE A 228 -20.63 -13.95 -15.64
C PHE A 228 -20.70 -14.46 -17.09
N LYS A 229 -21.10 -13.58 -18.04
CA LYS A 229 -20.92 -13.81 -19.49
C LYS A 229 -19.49 -14.28 -19.75
N PRO A 230 -19.28 -15.26 -20.66
CA PRO A 230 -17.95 -15.77 -20.96
C PRO A 230 -16.99 -14.61 -21.24
N LEU A 231 -15.86 -14.59 -20.54
CA LEU A 231 -14.84 -13.56 -20.74
C LEU A 231 -14.50 -13.52 -22.23
N SER A 232 -14.54 -12.32 -22.82
CA SER A 232 -14.06 -12.15 -24.20
C SER A 232 -12.65 -12.71 -24.32
N PHE A 233 -12.28 -13.28 -25.47
CA PHE A 233 -10.98 -13.93 -25.68
C PHE A 233 -9.79 -13.11 -25.13
N ARG A 234 -9.87 -11.78 -25.25
CA ARG A 234 -8.90 -10.82 -24.73
C ARG A 234 -8.87 -10.73 -23.20
N LYS A 235 -10.02 -10.75 -22.52
CA LYS A 235 -10.13 -10.83 -21.05
C LYS A 235 -9.72 -12.20 -20.55
N LYS A 236 -10.09 -13.28 -21.25
CA LYS A 236 -9.67 -14.66 -20.96
C LYS A 236 -8.14 -14.80 -21.05
N SER A 237 -7.52 -14.28 -22.10
CA SER A 237 -6.06 -14.20 -22.26
C SER A 237 -5.38 -13.38 -21.15
N LYS A 238 -5.96 -12.25 -20.74
CA LYS A 238 -5.42 -11.37 -19.70
C LYS A 238 -5.57 -11.97 -18.30
N TYR A 239 -6.70 -12.63 -18.03
CA TYR A 239 -6.96 -13.40 -16.81
C TYR A 239 -6.01 -14.60 -16.72
N MET A 240 -5.93 -15.44 -17.75
CA MET A 240 -4.99 -16.58 -17.80
C MET A 240 -3.52 -16.13 -17.66
N ARG A 241 -3.19 -14.93 -18.14
CA ARG A 241 -1.88 -14.29 -17.91
C ARG A 241 -1.71 -13.77 -16.48
N ALA A 242 -2.74 -13.20 -15.85
CA ALA A 242 -2.70 -12.74 -14.45
C ALA A 242 -2.59 -13.92 -13.47
N VAL A 243 -3.35 -14.98 -13.72
CA VAL A 243 -3.21 -16.29 -13.08
C VAL A 243 -1.77 -16.77 -13.22
N SER A 244 -1.19 -16.75 -14.42
CA SER A 244 0.21 -17.16 -14.63
C SER A 244 1.28 -16.23 -14.00
N TYR A 245 0.97 -14.97 -13.66
CA TYR A 245 1.91 -14.06 -12.96
C TYR A 245 1.94 -14.20 -11.45
N ASN A 246 0.79 -14.44 -10.81
CA ASN A 246 0.73 -14.47 -9.34
C ASN A 246 1.29 -15.77 -8.75
N PHE A 247 1.62 -16.75 -9.59
CA PHE A 247 2.43 -17.92 -9.22
C PHE A 247 3.92 -17.61 -8.97
N LYS A 248 4.41 -16.42 -9.35
CA LYS A 248 5.85 -16.11 -9.35
C LYS A 248 6.44 -15.77 -7.96
N ASP A 249 5.63 -15.39 -6.97
CA ASP A 249 6.10 -14.96 -5.63
C ASP A 249 5.84 -15.99 -4.50
N SER A 250 5.53 -17.25 -4.82
CA SER A 250 5.20 -18.29 -3.83
C SER A 250 5.92 -19.61 -4.13
N LEU A 251 7.25 -19.61 -3.98
CA LEU A 251 8.14 -20.74 -4.28
C LEU A 251 8.03 -21.98 -3.36
N ALA A 252 6.92 -22.22 -2.64
CA ALA A 252 6.79 -23.44 -1.81
C ALA A 252 5.36 -23.97 -1.51
N SER A 253 4.31 -23.61 -2.26
CA SER A 253 2.95 -24.10 -1.92
C SER A 253 1.92 -23.84 -3.01
N LYS A 254 1.03 -24.80 -3.20
CA LYS A 254 0.09 -24.93 -4.32
C LYS A 254 -1.20 -24.16 -4.00
N ARG A 255 -1.90 -23.64 -5.00
CA ARG A 255 -2.95 -22.61 -4.80
C ARG A 255 -4.15 -22.77 -5.73
N LEU A 256 -5.36 -22.56 -5.19
CA LEU A 256 -6.65 -22.49 -5.89
C LEU A 256 -6.94 -21.02 -6.25
N VAL A 257 -7.44 -20.76 -7.46
CA VAL A 257 -7.69 -19.40 -7.98
C VAL A 257 -9.18 -19.17 -8.14
N ILE A 258 -9.69 -18.19 -7.41
CA ILE A 258 -11.08 -17.71 -7.49
C ILE A 258 -11.05 -16.33 -8.19
N ASP A 259 -11.98 -16.09 -9.12
CA ASP A 259 -12.05 -14.95 -10.06
C ASP A 259 -12.29 -13.56 -9.41
N ASP A 260 -11.83 -13.35 -8.17
CA ASP A 260 -12.06 -12.15 -7.34
C ASP A 260 -10.75 -11.54 -6.77
N ASP A 261 -9.58 -11.79 -7.38
CA ASP A 261 -8.24 -11.36 -6.89
C ASP A 261 -7.82 -11.93 -5.50
N ARG A 262 -8.54 -12.91 -4.93
CA ARG A 262 -8.21 -13.57 -3.65
C ARG A 262 -7.63 -14.98 -3.89
N TYR A 263 -6.41 -15.24 -3.39
CA TYR A 263 -5.71 -16.54 -3.56
C TYR A 263 -5.97 -17.49 -2.39
N LEU A 264 -6.22 -18.77 -2.69
CA LEU A 264 -6.24 -19.89 -1.73
C LEU A 264 -4.90 -20.62 -1.76
N LYS A 265 -4.45 -21.21 -0.65
CA LYS A 265 -3.22 -22.01 -0.59
C LYS A 265 -3.57 -23.35 0.06
N MET A 266 -3.34 -24.46 -0.66
CA MET A 266 -3.57 -25.84 -0.20
C MET A 266 -2.33 -26.70 -0.55
N ARG A 267 -1.99 -27.73 0.23
CA ARG A 267 -0.84 -28.61 -0.05
C ARG A 267 -1.23 -29.78 -0.99
N ASN A 268 -0.25 -30.36 -1.69
CA ASN A 268 -0.28 -31.62 -2.51
C ASN A 268 -0.73 -31.63 -4.01
N MET A 269 0.20 -31.29 -4.92
CA MET A 269 0.44 -31.64 -6.36
C MET A 269 1.82 -31.14 -6.89
N LEU A 270 2.75 -32.02 -7.27
CA LEU A 270 4.19 -31.77 -7.54
C LEU A 270 4.53 -30.91 -8.80
N PHE A 271 5.78 -30.41 -8.81
CA PHE A 271 6.66 -29.95 -9.92
C PHE A 271 6.87 -28.44 -10.21
N PHE A 272 8.10 -28.15 -10.65
CA PHE A 272 8.92 -26.95 -10.43
C PHE A 272 8.86 -25.83 -11.49
N SER A 273 9.55 -24.74 -11.15
CA SER A 273 10.44 -23.91 -12.01
C SER A 273 9.85 -22.70 -12.74
N HIS A 274 10.51 -21.57 -12.46
CA HIS A 274 10.30 -20.20 -12.93
C HIS A 274 10.66 -20.00 -14.42
N LYS A 275 9.80 -19.31 -15.19
CA LYS A 275 10.15 -18.12 -16.01
C LYS A 275 8.96 -17.57 -16.81
N ALA A 276 8.81 -16.23 -16.72
CA ALA A 276 8.10 -15.31 -17.65
C ALA A 276 6.57 -15.53 -17.79
N ILE A 277 5.71 -14.57 -18.14
CA ILE A 277 5.72 -13.69 -19.34
C ILE A 277 4.66 -12.58 -19.17
N LYS A 278 4.94 -11.30 -18.80
CA LYS A 278 3.97 -10.16 -18.58
C LYS A 278 3.18 -9.66 -19.81
N SER A 279 1.85 -9.49 -19.71
CA SER A 279 0.90 -8.99 -20.76
C SER A 279 1.09 -7.51 -21.10
N THR A 280 0.96 -7.13 -22.38
CA THR A 280 1.14 -5.80 -23.02
C THR A 280 0.15 -4.72 -22.53
N GLU A 281 0.66 -3.71 -21.83
CA GLU A 281 0.00 -2.41 -21.64
C GLU A 281 0.64 -1.41 -22.62
N ARG A 282 -0.19 -0.51 -23.17
CA ARG A 282 0.13 0.36 -24.30
C ARG A 282 1.13 1.45 -23.89
N SER A 283 2.13 1.70 -24.74
CA SER A 283 3.16 2.74 -24.55
C SER A 283 2.68 4.16 -24.93
N PHE A 284 1.38 4.33 -25.16
CA PHE A 284 0.75 5.56 -25.67
C PHE A 284 -0.58 5.79 -24.96
N TYR A 285 -0.76 7.00 -24.42
CA TYR A 285 -2.01 7.46 -23.82
C TYR A 285 -2.34 8.85 -24.32
N PRO A 286 -3.57 9.14 -24.80
CA PRO A 286 -3.99 10.52 -24.93
C PRO A 286 -3.98 11.19 -23.56
N THR A 287 -3.55 12.44 -23.50
CA THR A 287 -3.51 13.23 -22.27
C THR A 287 -4.26 14.53 -22.47
N TYR A 288 -4.83 15.03 -21.38
CA TYR A 288 -5.55 16.28 -21.34
C TYR A 288 -5.12 17.04 -20.09
N LYS A 289 -4.96 18.35 -20.22
CA LYS A 289 -4.63 19.27 -19.13
C LYS A 289 -5.53 20.49 -19.21
N TYR A 290 -5.73 21.09 -18.07
CA TYR A 290 -6.48 22.32 -17.90
C TYR A 290 -5.63 23.28 -17.06
N THR A 291 -5.62 24.55 -17.46
CA THR A 291 -4.96 25.63 -16.70
C THR A 291 -6.01 26.41 -15.89
N ASP A 292 -5.57 27.08 -14.85
CA ASP A 292 -6.39 27.88 -13.94
C ASP A 292 -7.19 29.01 -14.61
N LYS A 293 -6.85 29.40 -15.84
CA LYS A 293 -7.52 30.45 -16.61
C LYS A 293 -8.28 29.93 -17.82
N GLY A 294 -8.80 28.71 -17.75
CA GLY A 294 -9.67 28.17 -18.79
C GLY A 294 -8.95 27.65 -20.04
N ASN A 295 -7.62 27.63 -20.08
CA ASN A 295 -6.90 27.10 -21.23
C ASN A 295 -6.90 25.57 -21.20
N HIS A 296 -7.53 24.97 -22.20
CA HIS A 296 -7.55 23.53 -22.41
C HIS A 296 -6.33 23.13 -23.23
N MET A 297 -5.66 22.05 -22.82
CA MET A 297 -4.52 21.49 -23.55
C MET A 297 -4.73 20.01 -23.82
N VAL A 298 -4.49 19.61 -25.06
CA VAL A 298 -4.53 18.21 -25.49
C VAL A 298 -3.12 17.74 -25.81
N GLY A 299 -2.84 16.50 -25.51
CA GLY A 299 -1.51 15.93 -25.65
C GLY A 299 -1.54 14.42 -25.74
N PHE A 300 -0.36 13.84 -25.66
CA PHE A 300 -0.23 12.41 -25.52
C PHE A 300 1.01 12.08 -24.68
N LEU A 301 0.99 10.94 -24.01
CA LEU A 301 2.11 10.39 -23.26
C LEU A 301 2.63 9.17 -23.99
N LEU A 302 3.84 9.29 -24.54
CA LEU A 302 4.64 8.17 -25.00
C LEU A 302 5.58 7.75 -23.87
N HIS A 303 5.58 6.47 -23.49
CA HIS A 303 6.48 5.98 -22.44
C HIS A 303 6.64 4.46 -22.46
N ASN A 304 7.73 3.97 -21.88
CA ASN A 304 7.93 2.54 -21.61
C ASN A 304 8.10 2.23 -20.10
N THR A 305 7.69 3.17 -19.24
CA THR A 305 7.91 3.10 -17.78
C THR A 305 7.03 2.12 -17.02
N THR A 306 6.06 1.48 -17.68
CA THR A 306 5.03 0.66 -17.02
C THR A 306 5.44 -0.78 -16.75
N LYS A 307 6.63 -1.25 -17.15
CA LYS A 307 6.99 -2.68 -17.00
C LYS A 307 8.44 -3.01 -16.67
N GLY A 308 8.61 -3.78 -15.59
CA GLY A 308 9.78 -4.67 -15.38
C GLY A 308 11.12 -3.94 -15.37
N ARG A 309 12.22 -4.70 -15.29
CA ARG A 309 13.55 -4.12 -15.50
C ARG A 309 13.73 -3.91 -17.01
N GLN A 310 13.51 -2.69 -17.49
CA GLN A 310 13.93 -2.30 -18.84
C GLN A 310 15.42 -1.95 -18.83
N PRO A 311 16.16 -2.22 -19.92
CA PRO A 311 17.52 -1.70 -20.08
C PRO A 311 17.52 -0.18 -20.24
N PHE A 312 16.40 0.41 -20.63
CA PHE A 312 16.26 1.84 -20.93
C PHE A 312 14.81 2.28 -20.66
N TYR A 313 14.64 3.42 -20.01
CA TYR A 313 13.33 4.02 -19.75
C TYR A 313 13.25 5.39 -20.40
N TYR A 314 12.09 5.71 -20.96
CA TYR A 314 11.77 7.03 -21.48
C TYR A 314 10.32 7.42 -21.22
N PHE A 315 10.08 8.73 -21.24
CA PHE A 315 8.77 9.32 -21.47
C PHE A 315 8.89 10.61 -22.27
N ILE A 316 7.84 10.91 -23.04
CA ILE A 316 7.66 12.15 -23.79
C ILE A 316 6.18 12.53 -23.68
N ASN A 317 5.90 13.77 -23.30
CA ASN A 317 4.55 14.23 -23.01
C ASN A 317 4.34 15.67 -23.49
N PRO A 318 4.13 15.90 -24.81
CA PRO A 318 3.77 17.19 -25.36
C PRO A 318 2.30 17.53 -25.09
N TYR A 319 2.04 18.82 -24.90
CA TYR A 319 0.72 19.40 -24.73
C TYR A 319 0.60 20.65 -25.60
N PHE A 320 -0.44 20.65 -26.43
CA PHE A 320 -0.81 21.76 -27.30
C PHE A 320 -2.06 22.43 -26.74
N SER A 321 -1.98 23.74 -26.55
CA SER A 321 -3.09 24.56 -26.13
C SER A 321 -3.89 25.06 -27.32
N PHE A 322 -5.19 25.33 -27.11
CA PHE A 322 -6.04 26.03 -28.08
C PHE A 322 -5.79 27.55 -28.17
N LYS A 323 -4.97 28.11 -27.28
CA LYS A 323 -4.56 29.53 -27.22
C LYS A 323 -3.11 29.74 -27.70
N ASN A 324 -2.60 28.89 -28.60
CA ASN A 324 -1.25 28.93 -29.16
C ASN A 324 -0.08 28.76 -28.16
N ASP A 325 -0.31 28.01 -27.08
CA ASP A 325 0.73 27.64 -26.11
C ASP A 325 1.24 26.20 -26.27
N PHE A 326 2.51 25.97 -25.89
CA PHE A 326 3.14 24.65 -25.93
C PHE A 326 3.89 24.33 -24.64
N ASN A 327 3.40 23.31 -23.95
CA ASN A 327 4.02 22.73 -22.76
C ASN A 327 4.50 21.32 -23.07
N TRP A 328 5.63 20.91 -22.52
CA TRP A 328 6.06 19.53 -22.68
C TRP A 328 7.07 19.10 -21.63
N SER A 329 7.17 17.79 -21.48
CA SER A 329 8.18 17.18 -20.65
C SER A 329 8.71 15.90 -21.30
N MET A 330 9.98 15.63 -21.05
CA MET A 330 10.60 14.36 -21.43
C MET A 330 11.53 13.89 -20.34
N GLY A 331 11.83 12.60 -20.34
CA GLY A 331 12.92 12.09 -19.54
C GLY A 331 13.37 10.73 -20.01
N ILE A 332 14.65 10.47 -19.78
CA ILE A 332 15.36 9.28 -20.20
C ILE A 332 16.19 8.77 -19.02
N MET A 333 16.23 7.46 -18.80
CA MET A 333 17.01 6.83 -17.73
C MET A 333 17.55 5.48 -18.20
N LYS A 334 18.80 5.16 -17.85
CA LYS A 334 19.43 3.87 -18.15
C LYS A 334 20.03 3.27 -16.88
N PRO A 335 19.46 2.18 -16.32
CA PRO A 335 20.05 1.53 -15.16
C PRO A 335 21.22 0.60 -15.53
N PHE A 336 22.28 0.65 -14.74
CA PHE A 336 23.43 -0.24 -14.77
C PHE A 336 23.50 -0.98 -13.44
N TYR A 337 23.45 -2.31 -13.46
CA TYR A 337 23.52 -3.12 -12.23
C TYR A 337 24.97 -3.53 -11.96
N VAL A 338 25.43 -3.29 -10.73
CA VAL A 338 26.80 -3.60 -10.32
C VAL A 338 26.77 -4.83 -9.41
N LYS A 339 27.47 -5.89 -9.79
CA LYS A 339 27.59 -7.12 -8.99
C LYS A 339 28.65 -6.94 -7.90
N ASN A 340 28.43 -7.58 -6.74
CA ASN A 340 29.39 -7.66 -5.63
C ASN A 340 29.90 -6.32 -5.05
N SER A 341 29.19 -5.20 -5.25
CA SER A 341 29.53 -3.89 -4.68
C SER A 341 28.53 -3.45 -3.60
N TRP A 342 28.89 -2.44 -2.81
CA TRP A 342 27.99 -1.74 -1.90
C TRP A 342 26.96 -0.87 -2.66
N VAL A 343 27.32 -0.45 -3.87
CA VAL A 343 26.41 0.10 -4.88
C VAL A 343 25.82 -1.07 -5.69
N SER A 344 24.50 -1.19 -5.71
CA SER A 344 23.78 -2.25 -6.44
C SER A 344 23.36 -1.82 -7.85
N GLN A 345 23.16 -0.52 -8.06
CA GLN A 345 22.73 0.02 -9.35
C GLN A 345 23.12 1.50 -9.48
N ILE A 346 23.58 1.89 -10.67
CA ILE A 346 23.84 3.27 -11.09
C ILE A 346 22.81 3.61 -12.16
N SER A 347 22.17 4.76 -12.11
CA SER A 347 21.12 5.15 -13.05
C SER A 347 21.29 6.60 -13.47
N PRO A 348 22.11 6.88 -14.49
CA PRO A 348 22.08 8.17 -15.16
C PRO A 348 20.71 8.41 -15.78
N GLN A 349 20.31 9.66 -15.68
CA GLN A 349 19.02 10.17 -16.09
C GLN A 349 19.18 11.59 -16.64
N ILE A 350 18.37 11.94 -17.62
CA ILE A 350 18.18 13.31 -18.06
C ILE A 350 16.70 13.61 -18.14
N THR A 351 16.30 14.79 -17.68
CA THR A 351 14.92 15.27 -17.77
C THR A 351 14.86 16.66 -18.33
N TYR A 352 13.81 16.93 -19.09
CA TYR A 352 13.48 18.23 -19.63
C TYR A 352 12.04 18.58 -19.26
N ARG A 353 11.79 19.82 -18.85
CA ARG A 353 10.45 20.37 -18.64
C ARG A 353 10.38 21.78 -19.22
N LYS A 354 9.29 22.08 -19.93
CA LYS A 354 8.86 23.44 -20.28
C LYS A 354 7.41 23.61 -19.88
N TYR A 355 7.15 24.55 -18.99
CA TYR A 355 5.79 24.90 -18.54
C TYR A 355 5.66 26.41 -18.33
N HIS A 356 4.42 26.90 -18.44
CA HIS A 356 4.08 28.23 -17.94
C HIS A 356 4.12 28.25 -16.41
N TYR A 357 4.56 29.37 -15.86
CA TYR A 357 4.59 29.57 -14.41
C TYR A 357 3.84 30.83 -13.95
N TYR A 358 3.59 31.78 -14.86
CA TYR A 358 2.90 33.04 -14.58
C TYR A 358 2.15 33.54 -15.83
N THR A 359 1.01 34.17 -15.62
CA THR A 359 0.17 34.80 -16.65
C THR A 359 -0.14 36.23 -16.23
N ASN A 360 0.06 37.18 -17.14
CA ASN A 360 -0.41 38.56 -16.99
C ASN A 360 -1.64 38.75 -17.88
N ASP A 361 -2.81 38.88 -17.25
CA ASP A 361 -4.09 39.06 -17.94
C ASP A 361 -4.28 40.48 -18.50
N ILE A 362 -3.62 41.49 -17.91
CA ILE A 362 -3.78 42.90 -18.32
C ILE A 362 -3.11 43.13 -19.67
N ASP A 363 -1.92 42.56 -19.84
CA ASP A 363 -1.08 42.73 -21.02
C ASP A 363 -1.07 41.50 -21.95
N ASP A 364 -1.92 40.51 -21.66
CA ASP A 364 -2.12 39.26 -22.42
C ASP A 364 -0.82 38.50 -22.76
N TYR A 365 0.00 38.20 -21.74
CA TYR A 365 1.20 37.38 -21.93
C TYR A 365 1.39 36.29 -20.86
N ASN A 366 2.11 35.24 -21.26
CA ASN A 366 2.51 34.12 -20.40
C ASN A 366 4.03 34.05 -20.26
N LEU A 367 4.51 33.83 -19.05
CA LEU A 367 5.92 33.54 -18.79
C LEU A 367 6.12 32.04 -18.61
N SER A 368 7.17 31.52 -19.24
CA SER A 368 7.51 30.12 -19.23
C SER A 368 8.91 29.88 -18.69
N TYR A 369 9.18 28.65 -18.25
CA TYR A 369 10.52 28.23 -17.86
C TYR A 369 10.94 27.00 -18.64
N HIS A 370 12.25 26.82 -18.76
CA HIS A 370 12.89 25.61 -19.24
C HIS A 370 13.75 25.03 -18.11
N ARG A 371 13.62 23.73 -17.83
CA ARG A 371 14.44 23.01 -16.85
C ARG A 371 15.07 21.79 -17.51
N ILE A 372 16.40 21.78 -17.59
CA ILE A 372 17.19 20.63 -18.05
C ILE A 372 17.93 20.08 -16.84
N SER A 373 17.73 18.81 -16.54
CA SER A 373 18.28 18.20 -15.33
C SER A 373 18.89 16.83 -15.59
N PRO A 374 20.21 16.78 -15.83
CA PRO A 374 20.97 15.54 -15.71
C PRO A 374 21.13 15.13 -14.25
N ARG A 375 21.00 13.83 -13.99
CA ARG A 375 21.04 13.23 -12.66
C ARG A 375 21.71 11.87 -12.71
N VAL A 376 22.41 11.51 -11.65
CA VAL A 376 22.88 10.13 -11.42
C VAL A 376 22.31 9.62 -10.10
N LYS A 377 21.54 8.53 -10.16
CA LYS A 377 21.02 7.83 -8.98
C LYS A 377 21.86 6.59 -8.68
N LEU A 378 22.35 6.50 -7.46
CA LEU A 378 23.11 5.38 -6.92
C LEU A 378 22.23 4.63 -5.92
N ASN A 379 21.76 3.43 -6.27
CA ASN A 379 21.06 2.57 -5.35
C ASN A 379 22.06 1.72 -4.58
N LEU A 380 22.12 1.92 -3.26
CA LEU A 380 22.95 1.16 -2.36
C LEU A 380 22.17 -0.04 -1.81
N LYS A 381 22.88 -1.00 -1.21
CA LYS A 381 22.23 -2.10 -0.49
C LYS A 381 21.32 -1.58 0.64
N LYS A 382 20.33 -2.38 1.04
CA LYS A 382 19.41 -2.11 2.17
C LYS A 382 18.50 -0.87 1.97
N HIS A 383 17.96 -0.69 0.77
CA HIS A 383 16.99 0.39 0.46
C HIS A 383 17.50 1.80 0.79
N ARG A 384 18.77 2.05 0.47
CA ARG A 384 19.41 3.37 0.56
C ARG A 384 19.72 3.84 -0.84
N TRP A 385 19.59 5.12 -1.11
CA TRP A 385 20.04 5.69 -2.37
C TRP A 385 20.61 7.09 -2.20
N VAL A 386 21.60 7.37 -3.02
CA VAL A 386 22.20 8.70 -3.17
C VAL A 386 21.84 9.18 -4.56
N ASN A 387 21.50 10.45 -4.74
CA ASN A 387 21.46 11.01 -6.08
C ASN A 387 22.18 12.35 -6.14
N VAL A 388 22.82 12.56 -7.29
CA VAL A 388 23.52 13.78 -7.65
C VAL A 388 22.75 14.38 -8.82
N GLU A 389 22.30 15.62 -8.69
CA GLU A 389 21.59 16.36 -9.73
C GLU A 389 22.29 17.67 -10.01
N TYR A 390 22.37 17.98 -11.29
CA TYR A 390 22.52 19.34 -11.78
C TYR A 390 21.20 19.73 -12.48
N ALA A 391 20.72 20.95 -12.29
CA ALA A 391 19.61 21.48 -13.06
C ALA A 391 19.97 22.88 -13.57
N TYR A 392 19.86 23.04 -14.88
CA TYR A 392 19.86 24.34 -15.55
C TYR A 392 18.41 24.79 -15.72
N ILE A 393 18.11 25.98 -15.22
CA ILE A 393 16.77 26.58 -15.26
C ILE A 393 16.89 27.90 -16.02
N ALA A 394 16.06 28.09 -17.04
CA ALA A 394 15.93 29.36 -17.75
C ALA A 394 14.49 29.87 -17.61
N GLU A 395 14.29 30.97 -16.89
CA GLU A 395 13.01 31.61 -16.67
C GLU A 395 12.85 32.80 -17.62
N GLN A 396 11.76 32.84 -18.37
CA GLN A 396 11.39 34.01 -19.16
C GLN A 396 10.91 35.12 -18.23
N LEU A 397 11.41 36.34 -18.40
CA LEU A 397 10.96 37.56 -17.73
C LEU A 397 10.39 38.55 -18.74
N ALA A 398 9.50 39.42 -18.28
CA ALA A 398 8.99 40.54 -19.05
C ALA A 398 9.62 41.84 -18.54
N TYR A 399 10.11 42.67 -19.47
CA TYR A 399 10.59 44.03 -19.23
C TYR A 399 9.73 45.01 -20.02
N TYR A 400 9.35 46.10 -19.37
CA TYR A 400 8.59 47.18 -20.00
C TYR A 400 9.56 48.25 -20.49
N GLU A 401 9.68 48.39 -21.82
CA GLU A 401 10.42 49.46 -22.47
C GLU A 401 9.38 50.43 -23.08
N GLY A 402 8.88 51.36 -22.26
CA GLY A 402 7.75 52.23 -22.63
C GLY A 402 6.43 51.44 -22.70
N ARG A 403 5.83 51.35 -23.90
CA ARG A 403 4.63 50.51 -24.15
C ARG A 403 4.96 49.13 -24.72
N ALA A 404 6.22 48.88 -25.08
CA ALA A 404 6.64 47.59 -25.63
C ALA A 404 7.02 46.63 -24.49
N ILE A 405 6.61 45.37 -24.64
CA ILE A 405 6.97 44.29 -23.72
C ILE A 405 8.05 43.47 -24.37
N ARG A 406 9.22 43.44 -23.74
CA ARG A 406 10.36 42.63 -24.16
C ARG A 406 10.49 41.43 -23.25
N PHE A 407 10.78 40.27 -23.85
CA PHE A 407 11.04 39.05 -23.10
C PHE A 407 12.52 38.70 -23.12
N ASP A 408 13.07 38.35 -21.97
CA ASP A 408 14.43 37.82 -21.84
C ASP A 408 14.44 36.58 -20.96
N TYR A 409 15.53 35.81 -21.00
CA TYR A 409 15.71 34.62 -20.17
C TYR A 409 16.77 34.85 -19.10
N GLN A 410 16.38 34.70 -17.84
CA GLN A 410 17.33 34.58 -16.74
C GLN A 410 17.65 33.12 -16.48
N SER A 411 18.95 32.81 -16.43
CA SER A 411 19.43 31.46 -16.15
C SER A 411 19.76 31.28 -14.67
N SER A 412 19.63 30.05 -14.19
CA SER A 412 19.97 29.64 -12.83
C SER A 412 20.52 28.22 -12.84
N HIS A 413 21.42 27.95 -11.89
CA HIS A 413 22.17 26.71 -11.79
C HIS A 413 21.97 26.09 -10.42
N LEU A 414 21.42 24.88 -10.38
CA LEU A 414 21.11 24.14 -9.17
C LEU A 414 21.92 22.86 -9.10
N TYR A 415 22.62 22.66 -7.98
CA TYR A 415 23.38 21.46 -7.68
C TYR A 415 22.78 20.82 -6.43
N ARG A 416 22.52 19.51 -6.47
CA ARG A 416 21.92 18.79 -5.34
C ARG A 416 22.57 17.45 -5.11
N LEU A 417 22.77 17.14 -3.83
CA LEU A 417 23.16 15.83 -3.33
C LEU A 417 22.08 15.38 -2.34
N TRP A 418 21.37 14.31 -2.70
CA TRP A 418 20.38 13.70 -1.81
C TRP A 418 20.86 12.39 -1.23
N TYR A 419 20.46 12.14 0.00
CA TYR A 419 20.48 10.84 0.65
C TYR A 419 19.06 10.47 1.06
N ASP A 420 18.61 9.28 0.68
CA ASP A 420 17.35 8.71 1.12
C ASP A 420 17.59 7.31 1.70
N GLN A 421 16.81 7.00 2.73
CA GLN A 421 16.72 5.66 3.29
C GLN A 421 15.28 5.35 3.66
N GLU A 422 14.80 4.16 3.30
CA GLU A 422 13.46 3.69 3.65
C GLU A 422 13.56 2.33 4.34
N LYS A 423 12.84 2.15 5.45
CA LYS A 423 12.60 0.84 6.06
C LYS A 423 11.11 0.57 6.06
N ARG A 424 10.71 -0.58 5.53
CA ARG A 424 9.32 -1.04 5.58
C ARG A 424 9.19 -2.27 6.47
N ALA A 425 8.22 -2.23 7.37
CA ALA A 425 7.80 -3.37 8.18
C ALA A 425 6.27 -3.32 8.32
N THR A 426 5.65 -4.42 8.76
CA THR A 426 4.18 -4.48 8.84
C THR A 426 3.60 -3.51 9.86
N LEU A 427 4.27 -3.34 11.00
CA LEU A 427 3.79 -2.51 12.12
C LEU A 427 4.31 -1.08 12.06
N TYR A 428 5.42 -0.85 11.37
CA TYR A 428 6.00 0.47 11.26
C TYR A 428 6.76 0.64 9.96
N ASN A 429 6.77 1.87 9.46
CA ASN A 429 7.58 2.26 8.31
C ASN A 429 8.30 3.55 8.66
N TRP A 430 9.50 3.74 8.13
CA TRP A 430 10.17 5.01 8.25
C TRP A 430 10.95 5.38 7.01
N LYS A 431 11.09 6.69 6.81
CA LYS A 431 11.82 7.29 5.72
C LYS A 431 12.67 8.44 6.25
N LEU A 432 13.97 8.38 5.98
CA LEU A 432 14.90 9.48 6.16
C LEU A 432 15.23 10.05 4.78
N TRP A 433 15.20 11.37 4.66
CA TRP A 433 15.63 12.11 3.49
C TRP A 433 16.50 13.28 3.93
N ALA A 434 17.64 13.46 3.28
CA ALA A 434 18.51 14.60 3.47
C ALA A 434 18.99 15.14 2.11
N ASN A 435 19.21 16.44 2.04
CA ASN A 435 19.59 17.17 0.84
C ASN A 435 20.64 18.22 1.22
N LEU A 436 21.73 18.26 0.47
CA LEU A 436 22.61 19.41 0.38
C LEU A 436 22.41 20.02 -1.00
N GLU A 437 22.10 21.30 -1.05
CA GLU A 437 21.93 22.00 -2.31
C GLU A 437 22.70 23.30 -2.38
N HIS A 438 23.18 23.62 -3.57
CA HIS A 438 23.81 24.89 -3.91
C HIS A 438 23.08 25.48 -5.12
N PHE A 439 22.68 26.74 -5.03
CA PHE A 439 21.94 27.42 -6.09
C PHE A 439 22.59 28.76 -6.42
N ARG A 440 22.82 29.01 -7.71
CA ARG A 440 23.31 30.27 -8.24
C ARG A 440 22.27 30.83 -9.19
N TYR A 441 21.89 32.09 -9.00
CA TYR A 441 20.84 32.72 -9.79
C TYR A 441 21.11 34.22 -9.92
N THR A 442 20.47 34.81 -10.92
CA THR A 442 20.34 36.26 -11.03
C THR A 442 18.93 36.65 -10.58
N ASN A 443 18.81 37.70 -9.77
CA ASN A 443 17.49 38.19 -9.34
C ASN A 443 16.90 39.17 -10.38
N ILE A 444 15.66 39.63 -10.14
CA ILE A 444 15.00 40.60 -11.04
C ILE A 444 15.71 41.96 -11.14
N LEU A 445 16.58 42.28 -10.17
CA LEU A 445 17.41 43.49 -10.16
C LEU A 445 18.75 43.29 -10.91
N ASN A 446 18.91 42.14 -11.58
CA ASN A 446 20.11 41.74 -12.30
C ASN A 446 21.36 41.53 -11.42
N GLU A 447 21.16 41.23 -10.14
CA GLU A 447 22.24 40.92 -9.20
C GLU A 447 22.49 39.41 -9.14
N ALA A 448 23.76 39.02 -9.17
CA ALA A 448 24.16 37.63 -8.99
C ALA A 448 24.11 37.25 -7.50
N GLN A 449 23.36 36.19 -7.19
CA GLN A 449 23.12 35.71 -5.84
C GLN A 449 23.38 34.21 -5.77
N ASN A 450 23.79 33.72 -4.60
CA ASN A 450 23.91 32.30 -4.36
C ASN A 450 23.57 31.89 -2.91
N PHE A 451 23.28 30.60 -2.76
CA PHE A 451 23.15 30.00 -1.45
C PHE A 451 23.57 28.53 -1.43
N THR A 452 23.90 28.04 -0.24
CA THR A 452 24.10 26.63 0.08
C THR A 452 23.22 26.26 1.26
N LYS A 453 22.36 25.25 1.09
CA LYS A 453 21.33 24.87 2.07
C LYS A 453 21.36 23.38 2.35
N VAL A 454 21.21 23.03 3.63
CA VAL A 454 20.99 21.65 4.08
C VAL A 454 19.54 21.50 4.51
N THR A 455 18.90 20.41 4.09
CA THR A 455 17.54 20.08 4.46
C THR A 455 17.45 18.60 4.82
N ALA A 456 16.77 18.28 5.91
CA ALA A 456 16.51 16.91 6.33
C ALA A 456 15.04 16.73 6.71
N SER A 457 14.51 15.53 6.48
CA SER A 457 13.20 15.11 6.93
C SER A 457 13.20 13.65 7.34
N PHE A 458 12.62 13.37 8.50
CA PHE A 458 12.40 12.02 9.00
C PHE A 458 10.91 11.80 9.18
N ALA A 459 10.36 10.81 8.48
CA ALA A 459 8.95 10.43 8.56
C ALA A 459 8.84 9.01 9.11
N GLN A 460 7.97 8.83 10.09
CA GLN A 460 7.69 7.58 10.78
C GLN A 460 6.20 7.32 10.75
N THR A 461 5.83 6.09 10.45
CA THR A 461 4.44 5.62 10.43
C THR A 461 4.35 4.42 11.35
N TRP A 462 3.41 4.43 12.28
CA TRP A 462 3.05 3.31 13.12
C TRP A 462 1.66 2.85 12.77
N ARG A 463 1.49 1.55 12.60
CA ARG A 463 0.19 0.93 12.42
C ARG A 463 -0.45 0.75 13.79
N THR A 464 -1.59 1.39 14.02
CA THR A 464 -2.33 1.32 15.29
C THR A 464 -3.52 0.37 15.21
N SER A 465 -3.96 0.01 14.00
CA SER A 465 -4.97 -1.04 13.76
C SER A 465 -4.83 -1.67 12.37
N MET A 466 -5.71 -2.61 12.02
CA MET A 466 -5.76 -3.15 10.66
C MET A 466 -6.03 -2.09 9.58
N THR A 467 -6.63 -0.94 9.93
CA THR A 467 -7.05 0.09 8.97
C THR A 467 -6.46 1.47 9.24
N ARG A 468 -5.88 1.70 10.42
CA ARG A 468 -5.42 3.01 10.89
C ARG A 468 -3.92 3.06 11.13
N ASN A 469 -3.34 4.21 10.82
CA ASN A 469 -1.95 4.54 11.12
C ASN A 469 -1.87 5.89 11.85
N PHE A 470 -0.86 5.98 12.70
CA PHE A 470 -0.33 7.23 13.21
C PHE A 470 0.94 7.59 12.43
N ARG A 471 1.07 8.82 11.96
CA ARG A 471 2.23 9.31 11.22
C ARG A 471 2.81 10.51 11.92
N ALA A 472 4.13 10.54 12.04
CA ALA A 472 4.87 11.70 12.48
C ALA A 472 5.96 12.02 11.47
N ARG A 473 6.18 13.30 11.19
CA ARG A 473 7.25 13.79 10.34
C ARG A 473 7.96 14.93 11.06
N ILE A 474 9.28 14.89 11.04
CA ILE A 474 10.15 15.99 11.46
C ILE A 474 10.82 16.53 10.19
N PHE A 475 10.93 17.85 10.11
CA PHE A 475 11.62 18.56 9.04
C PHE A 475 12.55 19.62 9.65
N VAL A 476 13.74 19.76 9.09
CA VAL A 476 14.72 20.77 9.47
C VAL A 476 15.42 21.27 8.22
N SER A 477 15.62 22.58 8.11
CA SER A 477 16.40 23.20 7.03
C SER A 477 17.20 24.38 7.54
N LYS A 478 18.40 24.54 7.01
CA LYS A 478 19.33 25.62 7.36
C LYS A 478 20.19 26.02 6.18
N PHE A 479 20.33 27.32 5.96
CA PHE A 479 21.35 27.86 5.07
C PHE A 479 22.72 27.80 5.75
N LEU A 480 23.68 27.15 5.09
CA LEU A 480 25.10 27.20 5.46
C LEU A 480 25.74 28.48 4.94
N GLN A 481 25.28 28.93 3.77
CA GLN A 481 25.62 30.20 3.13
C GLN A 481 24.38 30.71 2.40
N ASN A 482 24.11 32.00 2.47
CA ASN A 482 23.04 32.64 1.71
C ASN A 482 23.36 34.13 1.59
N ASP A 483 23.58 34.61 0.37
CA ASP A 483 23.89 36.04 0.12
C ASP A 483 22.71 36.94 0.52
N GLN A 484 21.49 36.39 0.48
CA GLN A 484 20.24 37.07 0.83
C GLN A 484 19.75 36.68 2.24
N ARG A 485 20.65 36.26 3.14
CA ARG A 485 20.29 35.78 4.48
C ARG A 485 19.48 36.81 5.27
N THR A 486 19.82 38.09 5.17
CA THR A 486 19.22 39.19 5.95
C THR A 486 18.14 39.95 5.18
N SER A 487 17.77 39.46 4.00
CA SER A 487 16.65 39.98 3.22
C SER A 487 15.35 39.74 3.99
N ASN A 488 14.58 40.82 4.16
CA ASN A 488 13.19 40.78 4.62
C ASN A 488 12.21 40.47 3.47
N ASN A 489 12.73 40.31 2.25
CA ASN A 489 11.96 39.89 1.10
C ASN A 489 12.03 38.36 0.97
N TYR A 490 10.88 37.74 0.81
CA TYR A 490 10.74 36.29 0.64
C TYR A 490 10.08 35.92 -0.69
N SER A 491 9.95 36.89 -1.59
CA SER A 491 9.45 36.68 -2.93
C SER A 491 10.52 35.97 -3.77
N ASP A 492 10.12 34.91 -4.48
CA ASP A 492 10.99 34.16 -5.38
C ASP A 492 11.54 35.00 -6.56
N PHE A 493 11.06 36.24 -6.77
CA PHE A 493 11.66 37.16 -7.74
C PHE A 493 12.97 37.81 -7.25
N ILE A 494 13.07 38.04 -5.94
CA ILE A 494 14.18 38.75 -5.31
C ILE A 494 15.05 37.80 -4.49
N THR A 495 14.43 36.97 -3.64
CA THR A 495 15.11 36.04 -2.74
C THR A 495 14.63 34.62 -2.99
N LYS A 496 15.28 33.95 -3.97
CA LYS A 496 15.00 32.54 -4.29
C LYS A 496 15.54 31.63 -3.20
N GLY A 497 14.82 30.53 -2.96
CA GLY A 497 15.31 29.45 -2.10
C GLY A 497 14.90 29.54 -0.64
N SER A 498 14.15 30.57 -0.25
CA SER A 498 13.58 30.75 1.09
C SER A 498 13.05 29.41 1.65
N ILE A 499 13.39 29.10 2.90
CA ILE A 499 12.87 27.92 3.59
C ILE A 499 11.40 28.16 3.92
N ALA A 500 10.53 27.33 3.37
CA ALA A 500 9.10 27.43 3.61
C ALA A 500 8.59 26.35 4.57
N LEU A 501 7.97 26.76 5.68
CA LEU A 501 7.14 25.88 6.50
C LEU A 501 5.86 25.49 5.75
N ILE A 502 5.31 26.44 5.00
CA ILE A 502 4.13 26.30 4.16
C ILE A 502 4.57 26.34 2.69
N GLN A 503 4.70 25.15 2.07
CA GLN A 503 5.15 25.03 0.68
C GLN A 503 3.97 25.23 -0.29
N GLN A 504 4.15 26.10 -1.28
CA GLN A 504 3.20 26.44 -2.34
C GLN A 504 3.93 26.53 -3.69
N GLY A 505 3.20 26.75 -4.78
CA GLY A 505 3.82 26.93 -6.10
C GLY A 505 4.77 28.12 -6.18
N ARG A 506 4.46 29.20 -5.45
CA ARG A 506 5.20 30.46 -5.48
C ARG A 506 6.59 30.43 -4.83
N ASN A 507 6.86 29.42 -4.00
CA ASN A 507 8.14 29.22 -3.32
C ASN A 507 8.84 27.90 -3.76
N ASP A 508 8.40 27.31 -4.87
CA ASP A 508 9.07 26.18 -5.54
C ASP A 508 9.97 26.69 -6.67
N TYR A 509 11.05 27.36 -6.28
CA TYR A 509 12.13 27.88 -7.14
C TYR A 509 12.84 26.80 -7.98
N GLY A 510 12.80 25.54 -7.56
CA GLY A 510 13.42 24.41 -8.27
C GLY A 510 12.54 23.79 -9.35
N TYR A 511 11.27 24.19 -9.42
CA TYR A 511 10.24 23.57 -10.26
C TYR A 511 10.14 22.07 -10.09
N ASP A 512 10.22 21.61 -8.83
CA ASP A 512 10.31 20.18 -8.51
C ASP A 512 8.93 19.51 -8.53
N GLU A 513 7.93 20.15 -7.94
CA GLU A 513 6.57 19.62 -7.83
C GLU A 513 5.65 20.11 -8.95
N LEU A 514 4.43 19.57 -9.02
CA LEU A 514 3.41 20.00 -9.97
C LEU A 514 2.40 20.88 -9.24
N TYR A 515 2.28 22.13 -9.67
CA TYR A 515 1.30 23.08 -9.16
C TYR A 515 0.36 23.53 -10.28
N ILE A 516 -0.92 23.58 -9.97
CA ILE A 516 -1.89 24.37 -10.72
C ILE A 516 -1.60 25.83 -10.37
N ALA A 517 -1.62 26.74 -11.35
CA ALA A 517 -1.50 28.18 -11.09
C ALA A 517 -0.24 28.60 -10.30
N ARG A 518 0.95 28.04 -10.61
CA ARG A 518 2.16 28.11 -9.76
C ARG A 518 2.45 29.49 -9.13
N ARG A 519 2.43 30.58 -9.91
CA ARG A 519 2.62 31.96 -9.41
C ARG A 519 1.41 32.89 -9.62
N ASN A 520 0.28 32.38 -10.12
CA ASN A 520 -0.89 33.22 -10.36
C ASN A 520 -1.60 33.51 -9.04
N GLN A 521 -1.76 34.79 -8.70
CA GLN A 521 -2.26 35.22 -7.38
C GLN A 521 -3.80 35.23 -7.28
N ASN A 522 -4.52 35.22 -8.42
CA ASN A 522 -5.97 35.47 -8.50
C ASN A 522 -6.77 34.27 -9.07
N GLY A 523 -6.39 33.04 -8.74
CA GLY A 523 -7.03 31.82 -9.28
C GLY A 523 -7.81 31.01 -8.25
N HIS A 524 -8.80 30.24 -8.68
CA HIS A 524 -9.61 29.35 -7.81
C HIS A 524 -8.83 28.16 -7.21
N PHE A 525 -7.59 27.92 -7.65
CA PHE A 525 -6.77 26.77 -7.27
C PHE A 525 -5.44 27.16 -6.59
N THR A 526 -5.36 28.37 -6.05
CA THR A 526 -4.15 28.91 -5.38
C THR A 526 -3.87 28.25 -4.03
N ASN A 527 -4.87 27.59 -3.44
CA ASN A 527 -4.74 26.90 -2.15
C ASN A 527 -4.05 25.53 -2.22
N GLN A 528 -3.21 25.32 -3.24
CA GLN A 528 -2.46 24.09 -3.37
C GLN A 528 -1.22 24.10 -2.46
N THR A 529 -1.09 23.08 -1.61
CA THR A 529 0.09 22.87 -0.77
C THR A 529 1.00 21.77 -1.33
N GLY A 530 2.31 21.93 -1.15
CA GLY A 530 3.33 20.96 -1.55
C GLY A 530 3.60 19.84 -0.56
N ASN A 531 4.36 18.82 -0.98
CA ASN A 531 4.93 17.80 -0.10
C ASN A 531 6.33 18.16 0.42
N LEU A 532 6.96 19.20 -0.14
CA LEU A 532 8.26 19.71 0.30
C LEU A 532 8.14 20.71 1.46
N GLY A 533 9.28 21.15 1.99
CA GLY A 533 9.32 22.13 3.08
C GLY A 533 8.80 21.60 4.42
N GLY A 534 8.32 22.50 5.27
CA GLY A 534 7.83 22.18 6.63
C GLY A 534 6.50 21.43 6.68
N GLY A 535 5.87 21.17 5.54
CA GLY A 535 4.73 20.27 5.42
C GLY A 535 3.41 20.77 6.01
N PHE A 536 3.33 22.03 6.40
CA PHE A 536 2.08 22.64 6.88
C PHE A 536 0.98 22.56 5.82
N LYS A 537 -0.27 22.36 6.27
CA LYS A 537 -1.43 22.20 5.39
C LYS A 537 -2.22 23.48 5.15
N ASN A 538 -1.74 24.63 5.63
CA ASN A 538 -2.39 25.91 5.39
C ASN A 538 -2.02 26.47 4.00
N ALA A 539 -2.89 27.27 3.41
CA ALA A 539 -2.58 28.06 2.23
C ALA A 539 -2.76 29.56 2.55
N PRO A 540 -1.73 30.24 3.10
CA PRO A 540 -1.77 31.69 3.28
C PRO A 540 -1.69 32.37 1.92
N SER A 541 -2.06 33.65 1.90
CA SER A 541 -2.00 34.48 0.69
C SER A 541 -0.60 34.56 0.09
N THR A 542 -0.56 34.83 -1.21
CA THR A 542 0.64 34.93 -2.03
C THR A 542 1.53 36.13 -1.70
N THR A 543 1.03 37.11 -0.95
CA THR A 543 1.77 38.28 -0.43
C THR A 543 2.38 38.02 0.95
N SER A 544 1.97 36.94 1.62
CA SER A 544 2.38 36.64 2.99
C SER A 544 3.80 36.09 3.08
N SER A 545 4.58 36.61 4.02
CA SER A 545 5.89 36.06 4.43
C SER A 545 5.78 34.98 5.51
N LEU A 546 4.56 34.58 5.85
CA LEU A 546 4.27 33.65 6.94
C LEU A 546 4.97 32.30 6.72
N GLY A 547 5.75 31.87 7.71
CA GLY A 547 6.48 30.61 7.65
C GLY A 547 7.64 30.57 6.66
N LEU A 548 8.10 31.72 6.14
CA LEU A 548 9.27 31.83 5.25
C LEU A 548 10.50 32.30 6.03
N SER A 549 11.66 31.70 5.74
CA SER A 549 12.93 32.00 6.42
C SER A 549 14.12 31.94 5.46
N ASN A 550 15.01 32.93 5.57
CA ASN A 550 16.26 33.00 4.81
C ASN A 550 17.46 32.45 5.61
N ASP A 551 17.21 31.78 6.74
CA ASP A 551 18.26 31.21 7.60
C ASP A 551 17.94 29.79 8.06
N PHE A 552 16.91 29.63 8.89
CA PHE A 552 16.57 28.38 9.57
C PHE A 552 15.06 28.18 9.69
N ALA A 553 14.59 26.95 9.49
CA ALA A 553 13.26 26.52 9.92
C ALA A 553 13.22 25.03 10.26
N MET A 554 12.27 24.67 11.12
CA MET A 554 11.97 23.28 11.47
C MET A 554 10.49 23.09 11.73
N SER A 555 10.00 21.86 11.57
CA SER A 555 8.62 21.52 11.89
C SER A 555 8.45 20.07 12.30
N VAL A 556 7.31 19.83 12.95
CA VAL A 556 6.74 18.53 13.26
C VAL A 556 5.33 18.49 12.66
N ASN A 557 5.03 17.44 11.89
CA ASN A 557 3.71 17.17 11.35
C ASN A 557 3.22 15.83 11.90
N LEU A 558 2.00 15.79 12.41
CA LEU A 558 1.34 14.61 12.97
C LEU A 558 0.07 14.32 12.17
N GLU A 559 -0.21 13.06 11.89
CA GLU A 559 -1.45 12.61 11.27
C GLU A 559 -1.96 11.34 11.94
N TYR A 560 -3.28 11.20 12.08
CA TYR A 560 -3.93 9.98 12.56
C TYR A 560 -5.14 9.62 11.69
N ASP A 561 -5.13 8.42 11.13
CA ASP A 561 -6.24 7.90 10.33
C ASP A 561 -7.48 7.68 11.23
N LEU A 562 -8.60 8.38 10.96
CA LEU A 562 -9.82 8.29 11.76
C LEU A 562 -10.71 7.12 11.29
N PHE A 563 -11.17 7.17 10.05
CA PHE A 563 -12.01 6.14 9.44
C PHE A 563 -11.89 6.12 7.93
N LYS A 564 -12.24 4.98 7.32
CA LYS A 564 -12.34 4.82 5.86
C LYS A 564 -13.81 4.67 5.50
N ILE A 565 -14.32 5.59 4.68
CA ILE A 565 -15.71 5.55 4.20
C ILE A 565 -15.82 4.52 3.07
N TYR A 566 -14.84 4.53 2.16
CA TYR A 566 -14.74 3.59 1.05
C TYR A 566 -13.28 3.19 0.85
N ARG A 567 -13.00 2.15 0.04
CA ARG A 567 -11.61 1.70 -0.23
C ARG A 567 -10.71 2.84 -0.74
N SER A 568 -11.30 3.85 -1.36
CA SER A 568 -10.62 5.02 -1.93
C SER A 568 -10.85 6.32 -1.16
N ILE A 569 -11.61 6.36 -0.06
CA ILE A 569 -11.90 7.60 0.67
C ILE A 569 -11.59 7.40 2.16
N GLY A 570 -10.63 8.16 2.68
CA GLY A 570 -10.19 8.10 4.08
C GLY A 570 -10.16 9.47 4.74
N ALA A 571 -10.68 9.55 5.96
CA ALA A 571 -10.60 10.74 6.81
C ALA A 571 -9.47 10.59 7.85
N PHE A 572 -8.79 11.68 8.15
CA PHE A 572 -7.70 11.73 9.13
C PHE A 572 -7.70 13.07 9.89
N ALA A 573 -7.18 13.07 11.10
CA ALA A 573 -6.85 14.30 11.83
C ALA A 573 -5.37 14.63 11.59
N TYR A 574 -5.02 15.92 11.54
CA TYR A 574 -3.64 16.37 11.43
C TYR A 574 -3.32 17.50 12.40
N GLY A 575 -2.04 17.63 12.72
CA GLY A 575 -1.49 18.72 13.52
C GLY A 575 -0.07 19.05 13.10
N ASP A 576 0.18 20.32 12.81
CA ASP A 576 1.44 20.88 12.36
C ASP A 576 1.94 21.89 13.40
N ALA A 577 3.23 21.84 13.71
CA ALA A 577 3.91 22.84 14.52
C ALA A 577 5.30 23.11 13.96
N GLY A 578 5.78 24.35 14.01
CA GLY A 578 7.07 24.70 13.43
C GLY A 578 7.64 25.99 13.98
N LEU A 579 8.97 26.08 13.92
CA LEU A 579 9.74 27.26 14.25
C LEU A 579 10.50 27.72 13.01
N TYR A 580 10.64 29.03 12.84
CA TYR A 580 11.37 29.60 11.73
C TYR A 580 11.93 30.96 12.13
N ARG A 581 13.06 31.30 11.54
CA ARG A 581 13.79 32.51 11.86
C ARG A 581 13.49 33.60 10.84
N GLN A 582 13.09 34.78 11.31
CA GLN A 582 12.92 35.99 10.51
C GLN A 582 13.66 37.15 11.16
N GLY A 583 14.08 38.12 10.36
CA GLY A 583 14.79 39.30 10.87
C GLY A 583 15.76 39.87 9.86
N ASN A 584 16.25 41.07 10.17
CA ASN A 584 17.28 41.79 9.42
C ASN A 584 18.63 41.72 10.16
N ASP A 585 19.65 42.40 9.62
CA ASP A 585 21.03 42.45 10.15
C ASP A 585 21.15 42.83 11.64
N VAL A 586 20.10 43.42 12.24
CA VAL A 586 20.13 43.97 13.60
C VAL A 586 19.53 43.02 14.63
N LYS A 587 18.52 42.21 14.27
CA LYS A 587 17.87 41.30 15.23
C LYS A 587 17.21 40.11 14.54
N TRP A 588 17.64 38.92 14.92
CA TRP A 588 17.00 37.66 14.55
C TRP A 588 15.91 37.30 15.56
N GLU A 589 14.69 37.08 15.07
CA GLU A 589 13.56 36.61 15.85
C GLU A 589 13.21 35.17 15.47
N MET A 590 13.07 34.30 16.47
CA MET A 590 12.51 32.97 16.28
C MET A 590 11.00 33.07 16.41
N LYS A 591 10.28 32.78 15.33
CA LYS A 591 8.83 32.75 15.29
C LYS A 591 8.33 31.30 15.29
N ASN A 592 7.11 31.10 15.77
CA ASN A 592 6.45 29.80 15.81
C ASN A 592 5.12 29.84 15.06
N LEU A 593 4.73 28.70 14.50
CA LEU A 593 3.42 28.47 13.91
C LEU A 593 2.90 27.11 14.36
N TYR A 594 1.58 27.01 14.46
CA TYR A 594 0.90 25.74 14.61
C TYR A 594 -0.46 25.77 13.90
N SER A 595 -0.91 24.61 13.48
CA SER A 595 -2.19 24.41 12.81
C SER A 595 -2.68 22.99 13.07
N ALA A 596 -3.98 22.79 13.18
CA ALA A 596 -4.56 21.46 13.31
C ALA A 596 -5.93 21.43 12.66
N GLY A 597 -6.33 20.26 12.18
CA GLY A 597 -7.59 20.11 11.50
C GLY A 597 -7.88 18.69 11.06
N ILE A 598 -8.79 18.59 10.10
CA ILE A 598 -9.19 17.32 9.50
C ILE A 598 -8.87 17.32 8.01
N GLY A 599 -8.57 16.14 7.48
CA GLY A 599 -8.30 15.97 6.06
C GLY A 599 -9.05 14.77 5.49
N ILE A 600 -9.27 14.84 4.19
CA ILE A 600 -9.91 13.79 3.40
C ILE A 600 -8.97 13.41 2.26
N THR A 601 -8.66 12.13 2.16
CA THR A 601 -7.89 11.54 1.06
C THR A 601 -8.84 10.90 0.05
N LEU A 602 -8.61 11.21 -1.23
CA LEU A 602 -9.28 10.60 -2.38
C LEU A 602 -8.25 9.76 -3.15
N GLY A 603 -8.21 8.48 -2.81
CA GLY A 603 -7.25 7.50 -3.29
C GLY A 603 -5.83 7.90 -2.95
N ASN A 604 -4.93 7.72 -3.92
CA ASN A 604 -3.53 8.13 -3.80
C ASN A 604 -3.26 9.45 -4.55
N TYR A 605 -4.28 10.19 -4.95
CA TYR A 605 -4.14 11.27 -5.94
C TYR A 605 -4.39 12.66 -5.38
N LEU A 606 -5.41 12.81 -4.53
CA LEU A 606 -5.84 14.10 -4.02
C LEU A 606 -6.06 14.01 -2.51
N THR A 607 -5.58 15.01 -1.79
CA THR A 607 -5.87 15.21 -0.37
C THR A 607 -6.40 16.62 -0.18
N VAL A 608 -7.46 16.78 0.59
CA VAL A 608 -8.06 18.06 0.95
C VAL A 608 -7.93 18.25 2.45
N TYR A 609 -7.56 19.44 2.90
CA TYR A 609 -7.38 19.78 4.31
C TYR A 609 -8.30 20.90 4.71
N LEU A 610 -8.95 20.71 5.85
CA LEU A 610 -9.76 21.69 6.54
C LEU A 610 -9.03 22.11 7.83
N PRO A 611 -8.39 23.28 7.86
CA PRO A 611 -7.81 23.82 9.08
C PRO A 611 -8.92 24.24 10.06
N VAL A 612 -8.83 23.78 11.30
CA VAL A 612 -9.83 24.06 12.36
C VAL A 612 -9.22 24.96 13.44
N PHE A 613 -7.99 24.66 13.86
CA PHE A 613 -7.24 25.44 14.84
C PHE A 613 -5.98 25.97 14.17
N ASN A 614 -5.70 27.27 14.32
CA ASN A 614 -4.50 27.88 13.74
C ASN A 614 -3.86 28.86 14.72
N HIS A 615 -2.57 29.08 14.55
CA HIS A 615 -1.86 30.21 15.15
C HIS A 615 -2.52 31.55 14.77
N ARG A 616 -2.40 32.55 15.65
CA ARG A 616 -2.96 33.89 15.44
C ARG A 616 -2.54 34.51 14.12
N ASP A 617 -1.28 34.35 13.73
CA ASP A 617 -0.74 34.93 12.49
C ASP A 617 -1.35 34.32 11.22
N ILE A 618 -1.67 33.02 11.25
CA ILE A 618 -2.38 32.36 10.15
C ILE A 618 -3.80 32.95 10.05
N ASN A 619 -4.49 33.08 11.19
CA ASN A 619 -5.85 33.65 11.21
C ASN A 619 -5.88 35.13 10.81
N ASN A 620 -4.88 35.91 11.22
CA ASN A 620 -4.72 37.30 10.77
C ASN A 620 -4.56 37.32 9.25
N ASN A 621 -3.68 36.49 8.69
CA ASN A 621 -3.52 36.42 7.24
C ASN A 621 -4.82 36.07 6.50
N TYR A 622 -5.61 35.12 7.02
CA TYR A 622 -6.92 34.82 6.44
C TYR A 622 -7.93 35.96 6.54
N ARG A 623 -7.89 36.72 7.64
CA ARG A 623 -8.78 37.88 7.83
C ARG A 623 -8.38 39.04 6.94
N ASP A 624 -7.09 39.33 6.85
CA ASP A 624 -6.55 40.47 6.09
C ASP A 624 -6.82 40.29 4.58
N GLU A 625 -6.95 39.04 4.13
CA GLU A 625 -7.27 38.64 2.76
C GLU A 625 -8.78 38.37 2.55
N ASN A 626 -9.60 38.64 3.58
CA ASN A 626 -11.05 38.44 3.58
C ASN A 626 -11.49 37.02 3.14
N LEU A 627 -10.71 35.99 3.48
CA LEU A 627 -10.99 34.62 3.07
C LEU A 627 -12.13 33.99 3.90
N GLY A 628 -13.18 33.58 3.21
CA GLY A 628 -14.29 32.80 3.73
C GLY A 628 -13.88 31.40 4.19
N PHE A 629 -14.81 30.67 4.81
CA PHE A 629 -14.52 29.35 5.39
C PHE A 629 -14.00 28.34 4.35
N PHE A 630 -14.65 28.26 3.18
CA PHE A 630 -14.25 27.33 2.11
C PHE A 630 -12.95 27.74 1.41
N GLU A 631 -12.67 29.04 1.36
CA GLU A 631 -11.44 29.58 0.77
C GLU A 631 -10.21 29.34 1.64
N ARG A 632 -10.38 28.85 2.87
CA ARG A 632 -9.27 28.40 3.74
C ARG A 632 -8.90 26.94 3.49
N TRP A 633 -9.71 26.20 2.75
CA TRP A 633 -9.45 24.80 2.45
C TRP A 633 -8.27 24.73 1.50
N SER A 634 -7.33 23.86 1.84
CA SER A 634 -6.19 23.59 0.97
C SER A 634 -6.31 22.19 0.38
N PHE A 635 -5.55 21.97 -0.69
CA PHE A 635 -5.48 20.66 -1.29
C PHE A 635 -4.07 20.34 -1.75
N GLN A 636 -3.79 19.06 -1.89
CA GLN A 636 -2.50 18.54 -2.28
C GLN A 636 -2.69 17.46 -3.34
N LEU A 637 -1.95 17.60 -4.44
CA LEU A 637 -1.88 16.62 -5.51
C LEU A 637 -0.73 15.66 -5.24
N ASN A 638 -1.06 14.41 -4.97
CA ASN A 638 -0.12 13.34 -4.69
C ASN A 638 0.33 12.68 -5.99
N TYR A 639 1.07 13.42 -6.82
CA TYR A 639 1.67 12.88 -8.03
C TYR A 639 3.14 12.56 -7.83
N THR A 640 3.52 11.31 -8.05
CA THR A 640 4.92 10.90 -8.09
C THR A 640 5.29 10.58 -9.54
N GLU A 641 5.98 11.49 -10.21
CA GLU A 641 6.57 11.20 -11.52
C GLU A 641 7.59 10.07 -11.40
N LYS A 642 7.63 9.07 -12.27
CA LYS A 642 8.64 7.99 -12.15
C LYS A 642 10.09 8.44 -12.34
N PHE A 643 10.31 9.53 -13.07
CA PHE A 643 11.64 10.07 -13.34
C PHE A 643 12.07 11.07 -12.27
N ILE A 644 11.17 11.93 -11.80
CA ILE A 644 11.47 12.85 -10.68
C ILE A 644 11.29 12.16 -9.33
N GLY A 645 10.52 11.08 -9.30
CA GLY A 645 9.99 10.42 -8.13
C GLY A 645 11.02 9.79 -7.24
N ARG A 646 10.77 9.97 -5.95
CA ARG A 646 11.49 9.32 -4.86
C ARG A 646 11.14 7.82 -4.72
N LYS A 647 10.53 7.18 -5.74
CA LYS A 647 10.19 5.75 -5.84
C LYS A 647 10.18 5.26 -7.29
#